data_AF-A0A6P8LY30-F1
#
_entry.id   AF-A0A6P8LY30-F1
#
_cell.length_a   1.000
_cell.length_b   1.000
_cell.length_c   1.000
_cell.angle_alpha   90.00
_cell.angle_beta   90.00
_cell.angle_gamma   90.00
#
_symmetry.space_group_name_H-M   'P 1'
#
loop_
_entity.id
_entity.type
_entity.pdbx_description
1 polymer ?
#
loop_
_entity_poly.entity_id
_entity_poly.type
_entity_poly.pdbx_seq_one_letter_code
_entity_poly.pdbx_strand_id
1 'polypeptide(L)'
;METTEEFPFPFPPYPIQTQFMKELYKCFENSKLGIFESPTGTGKSMSIICGALKWLLDYEKLQKDELTSAISELDEQIKQYINSTDNWFYVQTQQIELNRKRQALQTKLNNIVQYEQKKNSLKEKTKGVNSKKKDSSTKFATSSAKDRSEIDKNSVDTNNEKGSIEEELLLEDVEHSESSEDEDKEEIYENIKIFFCSRTHSQLSQFIGELRKSPYSKNVSVITLTSRQNYCINKNVKKLKHLNLINECCLQLQRKKTTAKDEKDLKRKKMTSSCPFVPGNQDLLIRESLMQIRDIEEIVQKGENLKTCAYYASRKAVSYGQLILVPYNTILHKNTRISSGINLKGNILIIDEAHNLLEAIENMHSVIITGRNLLHCYSQLSQYQNRFQTLFSAKNILSLTQLSFCLRKLITVLGATIKSNPDDVINIEASPKLYKIEEFAIMTNIDTVNMFELLKFIKNSRLNHKLQGFIEQYDTNLKIHNYNTKTCGVKQFLDSIKTKSTEFDTITDIQLDEDRSNNPMMTIISFLECLRSNCSDGRIFIIPGPTVGQSIIKFLLLNPAAHFHDIIRDARAVILAGGTMAPMNEFTDQLFIAAGASSERIVTYSCDHVIPEENIVCSITTHGPTGIEFEFNFQNRENTKLLDELGRALLNLCNIIPAGIIVFLPSYNFEELIYKHLENSGIIKKLSLKKHILREPKSASQVHEILKEYSLHVKNPKNSQNGSLLFSVVGGKLSEGLNFSDDLGRCVIVVGMPYPNIQSLELQEKMKYLNENIKSDAGQNFYENSCMKAVNQCIGRAIRHINDYSTVILLDKRYSYKIKALPQWIQRTLIIHKSFGSTIGAISKFFNKKKIKSNKK
;
A
#
# COMPACT_ATOMS: atom_id res chain seq x y z
N MET A 1 25.68 -4.61 -22.13
CA MET A 1 26.83 -4.11 -21.34
C MET A 1 27.49 -5.26 -20.61
N GLU A 2 28.82 -5.29 -20.50
CA GLU A 2 29.50 -6.16 -19.52
C GLU A 2 29.12 -5.73 -18.10
N THR A 3 28.87 -6.69 -17.21
CA THR A 3 28.57 -6.37 -15.81
C THR A 3 29.79 -5.74 -15.14
N THR A 4 29.63 -4.53 -14.63
CA THR A 4 30.68 -3.85 -13.87
C THR A 4 31.01 -4.64 -12.60
N GLU A 5 32.31 -4.79 -12.31
CA GLU A 5 32.77 -5.48 -11.10
C GLU A 5 32.83 -4.55 -9.88
N GLU A 6 32.94 -3.24 -10.12
CA GLU A 6 33.06 -2.22 -9.09
C GLU A 6 31.75 -1.44 -8.91
N PHE A 7 31.17 -1.58 -7.72
CA PHE A 7 30.03 -0.79 -7.27
C PHE A 7 30.49 0.18 -6.16
N PRO A 8 30.50 1.50 -6.42
CA PRO A 8 30.67 2.48 -5.36
C PRO A 8 29.67 2.24 -4.24
N PHE A 9 30.19 1.95 -3.05
CA PHE A 9 29.41 1.61 -1.86
C PHE A 9 29.92 2.46 -0.69
N PRO A 10 29.06 2.90 0.26
CA PRO A 10 29.48 3.77 1.36
C PRO A 10 30.50 3.13 2.32
N PHE A 11 30.66 1.81 2.29
CA PHE A 11 31.61 1.02 3.06
C PHE A 11 32.04 -0.20 2.24
N PRO A 12 33.02 -1.01 2.66
CA PRO A 12 33.37 -2.24 1.95
C PRO A 12 32.14 -3.18 1.89
N PRO A 13 31.61 -3.49 0.69
CA PRO A 13 30.42 -4.32 0.57
C PRO A 13 30.74 -5.77 0.93
N TYR A 14 29.77 -6.45 1.56
CA TYR A 14 29.87 -7.90 1.75
C TYR A 14 29.82 -8.63 0.40
N PRO A 15 30.43 -9.81 0.25
CA PRO A 15 30.37 -10.59 -0.99
C PRO A 15 28.93 -10.82 -1.49
N ILE A 16 28.00 -11.06 -0.57
CA ILE A 16 26.57 -11.26 -0.84
C ILE A 16 25.92 -9.97 -1.41
N GLN A 17 26.33 -8.80 -0.92
CA GLN A 17 25.84 -7.51 -1.43
C GLN A 17 26.37 -7.25 -2.84
N THR A 18 27.65 -7.55 -3.10
CA THR A 18 28.24 -7.43 -4.44
C THR A 18 27.54 -8.35 -5.43
N GLN A 19 27.25 -9.59 -5.04
CA GLN A 19 26.51 -10.52 -5.88
C GLN A 19 25.07 -10.05 -6.15
N PHE A 20 24.38 -9.53 -5.13
CA PHE A 20 23.06 -8.92 -5.29
C PHE A 20 23.10 -7.76 -6.31
N MET A 21 24.08 -6.86 -6.20
CA MET A 21 24.22 -5.73 -7.12
C MET A 21 24.52 -6.19 -8.55
N LYS A 22 25.38 -7.20 -8.73
CA LYS A 22 25.69 -7.79 -10.05
C LYS A 22 24.44 -8.39 -10.71
N GLU A 23 23.68 -9.20 -9.98
CA GLU A 23 22.46 -9.82 -10.53
C GLU A 23 21.36 -8.80 -10.81
N LEU A 24 21.22 -7.76 -9.96
CA LEU A 24 20.31 -6.66 -10.20
C LEU A 24 20.66 -5.90 -11.49
N TYR A 25 21.96 -5.60 -11.69
CA TYR A 25 22.46 -4.95 -12.90
C TYR A 25 22.16 -5.76 -14.16
N LYS A 26 22.41 -7.08 -14.14
CA LYS A 26 22.08 -7.98 -15.26
C LYS A 26 20.60 -7.98 -15.58
N CYS A 27 19.74 -7.96 -14.56
CA CYS A 27 18.29 -7.95 -14.77
C CYS A 27 17.82 -6.68 -15.48
N PHE A 28 18.37 -5.51 -15.13
CA PHE A 28 18.05 -4.24 -15.81
C PHE A 28 18.57 -4.20 -17.24
N GLU A 29 19.79 -4.70 -17.46
CA GLU A 29 20.39 -4.75 -18.78
C GLU A 29 19.59 -5.63 -19.74
N ASN A 30 19.29 -6.86 -19.30
CA ASN A 30 18.58 -7.87 -20.10
C ASN A 30 17.04 -7.70 -20.10
N SER A 31 16.52 -6.60 -19.55
CA SER A 31 15.07 -6.29 -19.50
C SER A 31 14.22 -7.41 -18.87
N LYS A 32 14.73 -7.99 -17.78
CA LYS A 32 14.13 -9.15 -17.08
C LYS A 32 13.16 -8.73 -15.97
N LEU A 33 12.35 -9.70 -15.54
CA LEU A 33 11.49 -9.64 -14.36
C LEU A 33 12.18 -10.42 -13.24
N GLY A 34 12.64 -9.72 -12.21
CA GLY A 34 13.46 -10.30 -11.15
C GLY A 34 12.69 -10.52 -9.85
N ILE A 35 12.84 -11.69 -9.23
CA ILE A 35 12.39 -11.96 -7.85
C ILE A 35 13.62 -12.10 -6.98
N PHE A 36 13.85 -11.11 -6.11
CA PHE A 36 15.05 -10.98 -5.29
C PHE A 36 14.70 -11.19 -3.81
N GLU A 37 15.19 -12.28 -3.23
CA GLU A 37 15.17 -12.49 -1.79
C GLU A 37 16.49 -12.02 -1.17
N SER A 38 16.39 -11.13 -0.20
CA SER A 38 17.52 -10.68 0.59
C SER A 38 17.11 -10.61 2.05
N PRO A 39 17.59 -11.51 2.91
CA PRO A 39 17.22 -11.55 4.33
C PRO A 39 17.38 -10.21 5.03
N THR A 40 16.63 -10.03 6.12
CA THR A 40 16.71 -8.83 6.96
C THR A 40 18.15 -8.64 7.49
N GLY A 41 18.62 -7.39 7.49
CA GLY A 41 19.94 -7.06 8.04
C GLY A 41 21.14 -7.22 7.09
N THR A 42 20.95 -7.72 5.87
CA THR A 42 22.02 -7.85 4.87
C THR A 42 22.31 -6.55 4.10
N GLY A 43 21.58 -5.46 4.36
CA GLY A 43 21.72 -4.19 3.65
C GLY A 43 21.01 -4.15 2.28
N LYS A 44 19.86 -4.83 2.17
CA LYS A 44 19.00 -4.87 0.97
C LYS A 44 18.80 -3.49 0.32
N SER A 45 18.28 -2.52 1.07
CA SER A 45 17.96 -1.19 0.52
C SER A 45 19.21 -0.48 -0.03
N MET A 46 20.35 -0.56 0.66
CA MET A 46 21.61 0.01 0.17
C MET A 46 22.13 -0.69 -1.09
N SER A 47 22.00 -2.01 -1.15
CA SER A 47 22.38 -2.83 -2.32
C SER A 47 21.52 -2.49 -3.55
N ILE A 48 20.21 -2.32 -3.35
CA ILE A 48 19.28 -1.86 -4.39
C ILE A 48 19.67 -0.47 -4.88
N ILE A 49 19.91 0.49 -3.95
CA ILE A 49 20.30 1.86 -4.29
C ILE A 49 21.59 1.87 -5.13
N CYS A 50 22.64 1.21 -4.66
CA CYS A 50 23.94 1.26 -5.32
C CYS A 50 23.93 0.53 -6.66
N GLY A 51 23.30 -0.65 -6.74
CA GLY A 51 23.19 -1.40 -7.99
C GLY A 51 22.33 -0.67 -9.04
N ALA A 52 21.19 -0.11 -8.63
CA ALA A 52 20.26 0.54 -9.57
C ALA A 52 20.75 1.91 -10.05
N LEU A 53 21.34 2.73 -9.17
CA LEU A 53 21.88 4.02 -9.58
C LEU A 53 23.16 3.89 -10.41
N LYS A 54 23.98 2.87 -10.15
CA LYS A 54 25.15 2.56 -10.98
C LYS A 54 24.71 2.22 -12.40
N TRP A 55 23.75 1.31 -12.56
CA TRP A 55 23.19 0.96 -13.87
C TRP A 55 22.61 2.19 -14.58
N LEU A 56 21.84 3.02 -13.87
CA LEU A 56 21.24 4.21 -14.48
C LEU A 56 22.30 5.17 -15.04
N LEU A 57 23.32 5.49 -14.26
CA LEU A 57 24.38 6.41 -14.68
C LEU A 57 25.23 5.83 -15.82
N ASP A 58 25.53 4.54 -15.76
CA ASP A 58 26.27 3.84 -16.82
C ASP A 58 25.45 3.80 -18.12
N TYR A 59 24.14 3.55 -18.03
CA TYR A 59 23.22 3.57 -19.16
C TYR A 59 23.09 4.96 -19.78
N GLU A 60 22.92 6.02 -18.96
CA GLU A 60 22.84 7.40 -19.45
C GLU A 60 24.12 7.83 -20.20
N LYS A 61 25.28 7.37 -19.75
CA LYS A 61 26.56 7.64 -20.40
C LYS A 61 26.69 6.87 -21.71
N LEU A 62 26.47 5.57 -21.66
CA LEU A 62 26.61 4.69 -22.82
C LEU A 62 25.64 5.03 -23.94
N GLN A 63 24.39 5.39 -23.62
CA GLN A 63 23.41 5.81 -24.61
C GLN A 63 23.92 7.02 -25.42
N LYS A 64 24.63 7.96 -24.78
CA LYS A 64 25.23 9.10 -25.49
C LYS A 64 26.44 8.69 -26.32
N ASP A 65 27.30 7.85 -25.75
CA ASP A 65 28.52 7.39 -26.41
C ASP A 65 28.17 6.56 -27.66
N GLU A 66 27.17 5.68 -27.59
CA GLU A 66 26.63 4.92 -28.72
C GLU A 66 26.01 5.82 -29.79
N LEU A 67 25.17 6.80 -29.40
CA LEU A 67 24.60 7.75 -30.35
C LEU A 67 25.68 8.57 -31.07
N THR A 68 26.68 9.03 -30.32
CA THR A 68 27.79 9.82 -30.87
C THR A 68 28.65 8.97 -31.81
N SER A 69 28.94 7.71 -31.44
CA SER A 69 29.71 6.77 -32.25
C SER A 69 28.97 6.39 -33.53
N ALA A 70 27.67 6.07 -33.43
CA ALA A 70 26.83 5.75 -34.59
C ALA A 70 26.68 6.92 -35.57
N ILE A 71 26.62 8.17 -35.07
CA ILE A 71 26.63 9.37 -35.93
C ILE A 71 27.98 9.48 -36.64
N SER A 72 29.10 9.27 -35.95
CA SER A 72 30.44 9.29 -36.54
C SER A 72 30.63 8.22 -37.62
N GLU A 73 30.18 6.99 -37.37
CA GLU A 73 30.21 5.89 -38.36
C GLU A 73 29.38 6.21 -39.60
N LEU A 74 28.18 6.78 -39.43
CA LEU A 74 27.36 7.22 -40.56
C LEU A 74 28.01 8.36 -41.34
N ASP A 75 28.69 9.30 -40.66
CA ASP A 75 29.43 10.37 -41.31
C ASP A 75 30.62 9.84 -42.12
N GLU A 76 31.30 8.79 -41.65
CA GLU A 76 32.34 8.09 -42.41
C GLU A 76 31.77 7.33 -43.61
N GLN A 77 30.65 6.62 -43.45
CA GLN A 77 29.98 5.94 -44.57
C GLN A 77 29.53 6.94 -45.64
N ILE A 78 28.94 8.06 -45.25
CA ILE A 78 28.54 9.14 -46.18
C ILE A 78 29.76 9.66 -46.94
N LYS A 79 30.93 9.81 -46.30
CA LYS A 79 32.18 10.23 -46.96
C LYS A 79 32.72 9.18 -47.93
N GLN A 80 32.59 7.89 -47.64
CA GLN A 80 33.06 6.82 -48.52
C GLN A 80 32.26 6.77 -49.85
N TYR A 81 30.95 7.00 -49.80
CA TYR A 81 30.09 7.04 -51.00
C TYR A 81 30.33 8.27 -51.90
N ILE A 82 30.97 9.33 -51.39
CA ILE A 82 31.38 10.50 -52.21
C ILE A 82 32.49 10.10 -53.21
N ASN A 83 33.25 9.05 -52.92
CA ASN A 83 34.40 8.63 -53.72
C ASN A 83 34.12 7.42 -54.65
N SER A 84 32.91 6.83 -54.63
CA SER A 84 32.55 5.69 -55.48
C SER A 84 32.01 6.13 -56.83
N THR A 85 32.55 5.57 -57.93
CA THR A 85 32.35 6.05 -59.31
C THR A 85 31.25 5.37 -60.11
N ASP A 86 30.39 4.54 -59.49
CA ASP A 86 29.32 3.82 -60.21
C ASP A 86 27.89 4.28 -59.86
N ASN A 87 27.11 4.50 -60.93
CA ASN A 87 25.68 4.81 -60.98
C ASN A 87 25.18 5.89 -59.98
N TRP A 88 25.32 7.18 -60.38
CA TRP A 88 24.91 8.37 -59.60
C TRP A 88 23.59 8.19 -58.85
N PHE A 89 22.56 7.65 -59.50
CA PHE A 89 21.23 7.51 -58.90
C PHE A 89 21.22 6.60 -57.66
N TYR A 90 21.99 5.50 -57.70
CA TYR A 90 22.12 4.58 -56.56
C TYR A 90 22.87 5.22 -55.39
N VAL A 91 23.99 5.90 -55.68
CA VAL A 91 24.79 6.64 -54.69
C VAL A 91 23.95 7.71 -53.99
N GLN A 92 23.18 8.49 -54.75
CA GLN A 92 22.34 9.55 -54.20
C GLN A 92 21.17 9.00 -53.37
N THR A 93 20.58 7.88 -53.78
CA THR A 93 19.49 7.23 -53.03
C THR A 93 19.99 6.70 -51.68
N GLN A 94 21.14 6.01 -51.68
CA GLN A 94 21.79 5.53 -50.45
C GLN A 94 22.21 6.69 -49.54
N GLN A 95 22.74 7.79 -50.11
CA GLN A 95 23.13 8.96 -49.35
C GLN A 95 21.93 9.67 -48.70
N ILE A 96 20.78 9.73 -49.37
CA ILE A 96 19.53 10.24 -48.78
C ILE A 96 19.08 9.35 -47.63
N GLU A 97 19.17 8.03 -47.77
CA GLU A 97 18.80 7.09 -46.70
C GLU A 97 19.73 7.19 -45.48
N LEU A 98 21.05 7.25 -45.70
CA LEU A 98 22.05 7.44 -44.65
C LEU A 98 21.89 8.81 -43.96
N ASN A 99 21.65 9.89 -44.72
CA ASN A 99 21.37 11.20 -44.14
C ASN A 99 20.07 11.22 -43.33
N ARG A 100 19.01 10.52 -43.77
CA ARG A 100 17.77 10.36 -42.98
C ARG A 100 18.04 9.63 -41.67
N LYS A 101 18.80 8.53 -41.70
CA LYS A 101 19.21 7.79 -40.49
C LYS A 101 20.06 8.68 -39.56
N ARG A 102 21.05 9.41 -40.10
CA ARG A 102 21.87 10.37 -39.33
C ARG A 102 21.02 11.46 -38.69
N GLN A 103 20.11 12.08 -39.45
CA GLN A 103 19.24 13.14 -38.95
C GLN A 103 18.29 12.65 -37.85
N ALA A 104 17.80 11.40 -37.94
CA ALA A 104 17.01 10.79 -36.88
C ALA A 104 17.83 10.59 -35.60
N LEU A 105 19.07 10.10 -35.70
CA LEU A 105 19.97 9.95 -34.54
C LEU A 105 20.41 11.29 -33.95
N GLN A 106 20.71 12.28 -34.81
CA GLN A 106 21.08 13.63 -34.40
C GLN A 106 19.94 14.31 -33.65
N THR A 107 18.70 14.14 -34.10
CA THR A 107 17.51 14.66 -33.40
C THR A 107 17.40 14.04 -32.00
N LYS A 108 17.63 12.73 -31.87
CA LYS A 108 17.64 12.05 -30.55
C LYS A 108 18.75 12.58 -29.63
N LEU A 109 19.97 12.75 -30.14
CA LEU A 109 21.09 13.30 -29.38
C LEU A 109 20.81 14.74 -28.93
N ASN A 110 20.30 15.59 -29.83
CA ASN A 110 19.93 16.97 -29.51
C ASN A 110 18.87 17.04 -28.41
N ASN A 111 17.87 16.15 -28.44
CA ASN A 111 16.85 16.07 -27.40
C ASN A 111 17.43 15.73 -26.03
N ILE A 112 18.37 14.79 -25.96
CA ILE A 112 19.11 14.46 -24.73
C ILE A 112 19.88 15.67 -24.22
N VAL A 113 20.65 16.34 -25.09
CA VAL A 113 21.46 17.51 -24.72
C VAL A 113 20.58 18.67 -24.24
N GLN A 114 19.46 18.95 -24.92
CA GLN A 114 18.49 19.97 -24.49
C GLN A 114 17.87 19.64 -23.13
N TYR A 115 17.54 18.37 -22.89
CA TYR A 115 17.04 17.92 -21.59
C TYR A 115 18.05 18.20 -20.47
N GLU A 116 19.33 17.91 -20.71
CA GLU A 116 20.40 18.17 -19.74
C GLU A 116 20.66 19.66 -19.53
N GLN A 117 20.65 20.46 -20.59
CA GLN A 117 20.75 21.92 -20.49
C GLN A 117 19.59 22.51 -19.69
N LYS A 118 18.36 22.03 -19.90
CA LYS A 118 17.20 22.40 -19.07
C LYS A 118 17.43 22.00 -17.62
N LYS A 119 17.85 20.75 -17.35
CA LYS A 119 18.18 20.27 -15.99
C LYS A 119 19.28 21.10 -15.32
N ASN A 120 20.36 21.43 -16.03
CA ASN A 120 21.50 22.18 -15.50
C ASN A 120 21.19 23.67 -15.31
N SER A 121 20.47 24.30 -16.24
CA SER A 121 20.01 25.69 -16.08
C SER A 121 19.07 25.86 -14.88
N LEU A 122 18.27 24.84 -14.56
CA LEU A 122 17.48 24.75 -13.34
C LEU A 122 18.36 24.62 -12.07
N LYS A 123 19.55 23.99 -12.16
CA LYS A 123 20.53 23.86 -11.08
C LYS A 123 21.40 25.10 -10.86
N GLU A 124 21.73 25.86 -11.91
CA GLU A 124 22.68 27.00 -11.84
C GLU A 124 22.03 28.30 -11.35
N LYS A 125 20.79 28.59 -11.75
CA LYS A 125 20.07 29.83 -11.37
C LYS A 125 19.84 29.96 -9.85
N THR A 126 19.97 28.88 -9.09
CA THR A 126 19.83 28.84 -7.62
C THR A 126 21.10 29.26 -6.86
N LYS A 127 22.30 29.05 -7.42
CA LYS A 127 23.56 29.54 -6.80
C LYS A 127 23.56 31.08 -6.71
N GLY A 128 22.97 31.76 -7.69
CA GLY A 128 22.82 33.22 -7.70
C GLY A 128 21.69 33.79 -6.83
N VAL A 129 20.74 32.97 -6.36
CA VAL A 129 19.64 33.41 -5.47
C VAL A 129 20.02 33.26 -4.00
N ASN A 130 20.84 32.26 -3.65
CA ASN A 130 21.36 32.10 -2.29
C ASN A 130 22.43 33.13 -1.93
N SER A 131 23.13 33.74 -2.90
CA SER A 131 24.04 34.86 -2.63
C SER A 131 23.28 36.18 -2.37
N LYS A 132 22.15 36.43 -3.06
CA LYS A 132 21.37 37.67 -2.89
C LYS A 132 20.50 37.72 -1.63
N LYS A 133 20.20 36.59 -0.98
CA LYS A 133 19.39 36.54 0.27
C LYS A 133 20.16 36.86 1.56
N LYS A 134 21.50 37.04 1.51
CA LYS A 134 22.28 37.46 2.69
C LYS A 134 22.32 38.97 2.94
N ASP A 135 21.95 39.80 1.95
CA ASP A 135 22.04 41.27 2.06
C ASP A 135 20.69 42.00 2.19
N SER A 136 19.55 41.31 2.14
CA SER A 136 18.23 41.96 2.14
C SER A 136 17.42 41.81 3.45
N SER A 137 18.00 41.26 4.52
CA SER A 137 17.30 40.99 5.78
C SER A 137 17.28 42.14 6.81
N THR A 138 17.62 43.38 6.42
CA THR A 138 17.73 44.51 7.37
C THR A 138 16.89 45.76 7.04
N LYS A 139 15.91 45.72 6.13
CA LYS A 139 15.12 46.94 5.79
C LYS A 139 13.59 46.78 5.61
N PHE A 140 12.97 45.66 6.00
CA PHE A 140 11.51 45.47 5.85
C PHE A 140 10.78 45.22 7.18
N ALA A 141 11.18 45.95 8.23
CA ALA A 141 10.57 45.85 9.55
C ALA A 141 10.20 47.22 10.15
N THR A 142 9.66 48.16 9.36
CA THR A 142 8.99 49.37 9.88
C THR A 142 8.15 50.03 8.78
N SER A 143 6.90 49.58 8.56
CA SER A 143 5.81 50.42 8.03
C SER A 143 4.56 49.58 7.75
N SER A 144 3.62 49.55 8.70
CA SER A 144 2.15 49.54 8.49
C SER A 144 1.42 48.93 9.69
N ALA A 145 1.63 49.54 10.86
CA ALA A 145 0.65 49.55 11.94
C ALA A 145 -0.02 50.92 11.92
N LYS A 146 -1.18 51.02 11.28
CA LYS A 146 -2.21 52.06 11.46
C LYS A 146 -3.46 51.67 10.65
N ASP A 147 -4.61 52.02 11.21
CA ASP A 147 -5.98 51.84 10.71
C ASP A 147 -6.61 50.45 10.88
N ARG A 148 -6.83 50.13 12.16
CA ARG A 148 -8.06 49.47 12.61
C ARG A 148 -8.93 50.52 13.32
N SER A 149 -10.03 50.92 12.69
CA SER A 149 -11.34 51.12 13.34
C SER A 149 -12.29 51.81 12.37
N GLU A 150 -13.31 51.10 11.90
CA GLU A 150 -14.68 51.64 11.92
C GLU A 150 -15.66 50.49 11.70
N ILE A 151 -16.51 50.36 12.72
CA ILE A 151 -17.64 49.46 12.83
C ILE A 151 -18.76 50.14 12.05
N ASP A 152 -19.38 49.44 11.11
CA ASP A 152 -20.74 49.81 10.75
C ASP A 152 -21.65 48.59 10.66
N LYS A 153 -22.70 48.67 11.47
CA LYS A 153 -23.79 47.72 11.60
C LYS A 153 -24.69 47.91 10.39
N ASN A 154 -24.93 46.87 9.61
CA ASN A 154 -26.19 46.77 8.88
C ASN A 154 -26.60 45.30 8.73
N SER A 155 -27.84 45.06 9.12
CA SER A 155 -28.58 43.80 9.17
C SER A 155 -28.54 43.03 7.85
N VAL A 156 -28.21 41.75 7.94
CA VAL A 156 -28.21 40.80 6.83
C VAL A 156 -29.63 40.28 6.62
N ASP A 157 -30.25 40.66 5.51
CA ASP A 157 -31.40 39.95 4.95
C ASP A 157 -30.94 38.59 4.39
N THR A 158 -31.33 37.52 5.06
CA THR A 158 -30.89 36.12 4.83
C THR A 158 -31.61 35.37 3.70
N ASN A 159 -32.29 36.05 2.77
CA ASN A 159 -33.21 35.36 1.85
C ASN A 159 -32.73 35.20 0.38
N ASN A 160 -31.63 35.83 -0.05
CA ASN A 160 -31.20 35.81 -1.47
C ASN A 160 -29.96 34.96 -1.80
N GLU A 161 -29.32 34.27 -0.85
CA GLU A 161 -28.15 33.41 -1.13
C GLU A 161 -28.51 32.02 -1.71
N LYS A 162 -29.77 31.58 -1.64
CA LYS A 162 -30.17 30.22 -2.03
C LYS A 162 -30.12 29.95 -3.54
N GLY A 163 -30.35 30.96 -4.39
CA GLY A 163 -30.45 30.76 -5.85
C GLY A 163 -29.13 30.42 -6.54
N SER A 164 -28.03 31.07 -6.16
CA SER A 164 -26.73 30.90 -6.84
C SER A 164 -26.03 29.56 -6.58
N ILE A 165 -26.39 28.87 -5.49
CA ILE A 165 -25.78 27.60 -5.10
C ILE A 165 -26.55 26.42 -5.71
N GLU A 166 -27.86 26.57 -5.96
CA GLU A 166 -28.69 25.55 -6.60
C GLU A 166 -28.25 25.27 -8.05
N GLU A 167 -27.80 26.29 -8.78
CA GLU A 167 -27.24 26.12 -10.13
C GLU A 167 -25.96 25.27 -10.15
N GLU A 168 -25.10 25.35 -9.13
CA GLU A 168 -23.86 24.56 -9.05
C GLU A 168 -24.13 23.06 -8.76
N LEU A 169 -25.31 22.74 -8.21
CA LEU A 169 -25.75 21.38 -7.92
C LEU A 169 -26.50 20.70 -9.07
N LEU A 170 -26.89 21.44 -10.11
CA LEU A 170 -27.59 20.90 -11.28
C LEU A 170 -26.66 20.08 -12.17
N LEU A 171 -27.17 18.99 -12.75
CA LEU A 171 -26.45 18.20 -13.75
C LEU A 171 -26.38 18.99 -15.06
N GLU A 172 -25.17 19.25 -15.54
CA GLU A 172 -24.98 19.84 -16.88
C GLU A 172 -25.36 18.80 -17.92
N ASP A 173 -25.98 19.24 -19.00
CA ASP A 173 -26.33 18.36 -20.10
C ASP A 173 -25.06 17.87 -20.80
N VAL A 174 -24.90 16.54 -20.85
CA VAL A 174 -23.75 15.90 -21.49
C VAL A 174 -23.90 16.07 -23.00
N GLU A 175 -23.40 17.17 -23.55
CA GLU A 175 -23.11 17.25 -24.98
C GLU A 175 -21.97 16.28 -25.30
N HIS A 176 -22.21 15.34 -26.21
CA HIS A 176 -21.16 14.49 -26.79
C HIS A 176 -20.29 15.34 -27.71
N SER A 177 -19.49 16.23 -27.15
CA SER A 177 -18.28 16.71 -27.80
C SER A 177 -17.15 15.79 -27.37
N GLU A 178 -16.99 14.68 -28.10
CA GLU A 178 -15.67 14.07 -28.22
C GLU A 178 -14.82 15.00 -29.08
N SER A 179 -14.45 16.16 -28.52
CA SER A 179 -13.20 16.79 -28.90
C SER A 179 -12.13 15.95 -28.22
N SER A 180 -11.63 14.94 -28.93
CA SER A 180 -10.26 14.49 -28.75
C SER A 180 -9.38 15.71 -29.04
N GLU A 181 -9.19 16.55 -28.02
CA GLU A 181 -7.94 17.28 -27.86
C GLU A 181 -6.86 16.21 -27.56
N ASP A 182 -6.61 15.36 -28.56
CA ASP A 182 -5.25 14.94 -28.87
C ASP A 182 -4.57 16.23 -29.34
N GLU A 183 -4.32 17.15 -28.39
CA GLU A 183 -3.15 17.99 -28.50
C GLU A 183 -2.03 16.98 -28.72
N ASP A 184 -1.48 16.96 -29.94
CA ASP A 184 -0.21 16.35 -30.27
C ASP A 184 0.80 16.85 -29.24
N LYS A 185 0.87 16.16 -28.10
CA LYS A 185 1.90 16.37 -27.10
C LYS A 185 3.14 15.94 -27.82
N GLU A 186 3.89 16.91 -28.35
CA GLU A 186 5.26 16.73 -28.80
C GLU A 186 5.90 15.71 -27.85
N GLU A 187 6.38 14.57 -28.37
CA GLU A 187 6.99 13.53 -27.55
C GLU A 187 8.20 14.15 -26.85
N ILE A 188 7.99 14.70 -25.66
CA ILE A 188 9.04 15.23 -24.82
C ILE A 188 9.92 14.03 -24.49
N TYR A 189 11.14 14.01 -25.04
CA TYR A 189 12.11 12.97 -24.75
C TYR A 189 12.28 12.86 -23.22
N GLU A 190 11.85 11.73 -22.67
CA GLU A 190 12.06 11.39 -21.27
C GLU A 190 13.17 10.34 -21.19
N ASN A 191 14.20 10.63 -20.39
CA ASN A 191 15.24 9.66 -20.11
C ASN A 191 14.67 8.47 -19.31
N ILE A 192 15.40 7.34 -19.28
CA ILE A 192 15.00 6.21 -18.45
C ILE A 192 14.94 6.64 -16.99
N LYS A 193 13.87 6.26 -16.31
CA LYS A 193 13.63 6.54 -14.88
C LYS A 193 13.52 5.25 -14.10
N ILE A 194 13.92 5.31 -12.84
CA ILE A 194 13.70 4.24 -11.88
C ILE A 194 12.54 4.64 -10.96
N PHE A 195 11.50 3.82 -10.94
CA PHE A 195 10.41 3.92 -9.99
C PHE A 195 10.68 2.96 -8.82
N PHE A 196 10.87 3.50 -7.62
CA PHE A 196 11.02 2.70 -6.42
C PHE A 196 9.73 2.76 -5.61
N CYS A 197 9.18 1.58 -5.33
CA CYS A 197 7.87 1.40 -4.74
C CYS A 197 7.95 0.67 -3.41
N SER A 198 7.28 1.19 -2.39
CA SER A 198 7.24 0.57 -1.04
C SER A 198 5.83 0.59 -0.47
N ARG A 199 5.55 -0.30 0.50
CA ARG A 199 4.23 -0.43 1.12
C ARG A 199 3.82 0.82 1.91
N THR A 200 4.72 1.40 2.71
CA THR A 200 4.41 2.54 3.59
C THR A 200 5.25 3.79 3.34
N HIS A 201 4.73 4.96 3.72
CA HIS A 201 5.49 6.21 3.68
C HIS A 201 6.72 6.18 4.58
N SER A 202 6.66 5.55 5.75
CA SER A 202 7.81 5.42 6.66
C SER A 202 8.98 4.66 6.04
N GLN A 203 8.71 3.64 5.21
CA GLN A 203 9.75 2.92 4.46
C GLN A 203 10.39 3.79 3.38
N LEU A 204 9.59 4.63 2.70
CA LEU A 204 10.13 5.59 1.72
C LEU A 204 11.03 6.63 2.40
N SER A 205 10.65 7.16 3.56
CA SER A 205 11.51 8.05 4.35
C SER A 205 12.80 7.36 4.80
N GLN A 206 12.73 6.09 5.21
CA GLN A 206 13.92 5.29 5.53
C GLN A 206 14.83 5.13 4.31
N PHE A 207 14.27 4.84 3.14
CA PHE A 207 15.01 4.72 1.88
C PHE A 207 15.72 6.03 1.51
N ILE A 208 15.07 7.19 1.72
CA ILE A 208 15.70 8.51 1.53
C ILE A 208 16.89 8.71 2.48
N GLY A 209 16.76 8.27 3.73
CA GLY A 209 17.84 8.30 4.71
C GLY A 209 19.06 7.47 4.28
N GLU A 210 18.83 6.26 3.73
CA GLU A 210 19.89 5.42 3.18
C GLU A 210 20.50 6.02 1.90
N LEU A 211 19.67 6.56 1.02
CA LEU A 211 20.13 7.21 -0.22
C LEU A 211 21.06 8.39 0.07
N ARG A 212 20.77 9.18 1.11
CA ARG A 212 21.65 10.29 1.55
C ARG A 212 23.04 9.81 1.97
N LYS A 213 23.18 8.59 2.51
CA LYS A 213 24.47 7.99 2.88
C LYS A 213 25.22 7.45 1.67
N SER A 214 24.53 7.18 0.57
CA SER A 214 25.14 6.61 -0.64
C SER A 214 26.10 7.59 -1.34
N PRO A 215 27.11 7.09 -2.07
CA PRO A 215 28.02 7.93 -2.85
C PRO A 215 27.32 8.69 -4.00
N TYR A 216 26.11 8.27 -4.37
CA TYR A 216 25.33 8.84 -5.47
C TYR A 216 24.48 10.06 -5.07
N SER A 217 24.46 10.42 -3.79
CA SER A 217 23.58 11.46 -3.23
C SER A 217 23.66 12.83 -3.92
N LYS A 218 24.81 13.19 -4.50
CA LYS A 218 25.02 14.48 -5.19
C LYS A 218 24.70 14.44 -6.68
N ASN A 219 24.70 13.25 -7.28
CA ASN A 219 24.65 13.09 -8.74
C ASN A 219 23.24 12.78 -9.26
N VAL A 220 22.32 12.37 -8.38
CA VAL A 220 21.00 11.87 -8.75
C VAL A 220 19.89 12.83 -8.29
N SER A 221 18.91 13.10 -9.16
CA SER A 221 17.68 13.81 -8.81
C SER A 221 16.59 12.84 -8.33
N VAL A 222 16.07 13.08 -7.11
CA VAL A 222 15.07 12.20 -6.48
C VAL A 222 13.80 12.95 -6.17
N ILE A 223 12.66 12.33 -6.46
CA ILE A 223 11.32 12.91 -6.26
C ILE A 223 10.45 11.91 -5.53
N THR A 224 9.81 12.36 -4.47
CA THR A 224 8.81 11.58 -3.73
C THR A 224 7.41 11.96 -4.18
N LEU A 225 6.55 10.96 -4.44
CA LEU A 225 5.13 11.18 -4.69
C LEU A 225 4.30 10.60 -3.56
N THR A 226 3.28 11.35 -3.15
CA THR A 226 2.38 10.97 -2.06
C THR A 226 0.97 11.48 -2.32
N SER A 227 0.05 11.11 -1.43
CA SER A 227 -1.31 11.64 -1.41
C SER A 227 -1.35 13.14 -1.11
N ARG A 228 -2.47 13.79 -1.46
CA ARG A 228 -2.74 15.19 -1.12
C ARG A 228 -2.79 15.42 0.39
N GLN A 229 -3.14 14.40 1.18
CA GLN A 229 -3.20 14.49 2.64
C GLN A 229 -1.85 14.90 3.25
N ASN A 230 -0.76 14.37 2.71
CA ASN A 230 0.58 14.66 3.22
C ASN A 230 1.14 15.97 2.61
N TYR A 231 0.82 16.27 1.34
CA TYR A 231 1.36 17.46 0.65
C TYR A 231 0.57 18.76 0.86
N CYS A 232 -0.68 18.71 1.32
CA CYS A 232 -1.52 19.89 1.37
C CYS A 232 -1.11 20.84 2.51
N ILE A 233 -0.78 22.07 2.13
CA ILE A 233 -0.38 23.16 3.04
C ILE A 233 -1.59 24.01 3.47
N ASN A 234 -2.70 23.95 2.72
CA ASN A 234 -3.89 24.71 3.03
C ASN A 234 -4.57 24.16 4.30
N LYS A 235 -4.51 24.92 5.40
CA LYS A 235 -5.09 24.54 6.70
C LYS A 235 -6.58 24.22 6.63
N ASN A 236 -7.35 24.86 5.74
CA ASN A 236 -8.78 24.58 5.62
C ASN A 236 -9.04 23.19 5.02
N VAL A 237 -8.25 22.81 4.01
CA VAL A 237 -8.35 21.49 3.38
C VAL A 237 -7.76 20.41 4.29
N LYS A 238 -6.65 20.69 4.98
CA LYS A 238 -5.98 19.73 5.86
C LYS A 238 -6.81 19.35 7.10
N LYS A 239 -7.79 20.18 7.51
CA LYS A 239 -8.73 19.86 8.58
C LYS A 239 -9.66 18.69 8.24
N LEU A 240 -9.92 18.45 6.95
CA LEU A 240 -10.74 17.34 6.49
C LEU A 240 -9.92 16.05 6.68
N LYS A 241 -10.16 15.30 7.76
CA LYS A 241 -9.33 14.13 8.12
C LYS A 241 -9.30 13.01 7.06
N HIS A 242 -10.30 12.95 6.18
CA HIS A 242 -10.43 11.89 5.17
C HIS A 242 -9.85 12.29 3.81
N LEU A 243 -9.10 11.37 3.19
CA LEU A 243 -8.42 11.56 1.90
C LEU A 243 -9.37 11.95 0.76
N ASN A 244 -10.56 11.34 0.69
CA ASN A 244 -11.53 11.60 -0.37
C ASN A 244 -12.03 13.05 -0.33
N LEU A 245 -12.36 13.55 0.87
CA LEU A 245 -12.80 14.93 1.08
C LEU A 245 -11.69 15.94 0.74
N ILE A 246 -10.43 15.63 1.09
CA ILE A 246 -9.27 16.45 0.71
C ILE A 246 -9.15 16.54 -0.80
N ASN A 247 -9.28 15.41 -1.51
CA ASN A 247 -9.18 15.37 -2.97
C ASN A 247 -10.28 16.21 -3.63
N GLU A 248 -11.52 16.06 -3.17
CA GLU A 248 -12.67 16.79 -3.69
C GLU A 248 -12.55 18.30 -3.44
N CYS A 249 -12.31 18.72 -2.20
CA CYS A 249 -12.13 20.13 -1.87
C CYS A 249 -10.96 20.76 -2.64
N CYS A 250 -9.85 20.03 -2.81
CA CYS A 250 -8.72 20.50 -3.60
C CYS A 250 -9.07 20.73 -5.09
N LEU A 251 -9.93 19.88 -5.67
CA LEU A 251 -10.40 20.02 -7.05
C LEU A 251 -11.41 21.17 -7.19
N GLN A 252 -12.28 21.38 -6.21
CA GLN A 252 -13.18 22.55 -6.17
C GLN A 252 -12.39 23.86 -6.20
N LEU A 253 -11.34 23.96 -5.39
CA LEU A 253 -10.47 25.15 -5.32
C LEU A 253 -9.65 25.40 -6.60
N GLN A 254 -9.72 24.52 -7.60
CA GLN A 254 -9.07 24.70 -8.92
C GLN A 254 -10.01 25.20 -10.00
N ARG A 255 -11.32 25.29 -9.73
CA ARG A 255 -12.27 25.83 -10.70
C ARG A 255 -11.87 27.27 -11.05
N LYS A 256 -11.78 27.56 -12.35
CA LYS A 256 -11.69 28.94 -12.85
C LYS A 256 -13.01 29.64 -12.50
N LYS A 257 -12.95 30.93 -12.18
CA LYS A 257 -14.14 31.76 -11.93
C LYS A 257 -15.07 31.65 -13.14
N THR A 258 -16.19 30.95 -13.01
CA THR A 258 -17.29 31.09 -13.95
C THR A 258 -17.85 32.49 -13.73
N THR A 259 -17.65 33.38 -14.70
CA THR A 259 -18.35 34.65 -14.73
C THR A 259 -19.79 34.35 -15.08
N ALA A 260 -20.68 34.31 -14.09
CA ALA A 260 -22.10 34.47 -14.34
C ALA A 260 -22.29 35.85 -15.00
N LYS A 261 -22.80 35.86 -16.24
CA LYS A 261 -23.32 37.07 -16.87
C LYS A 261 -24.73 37.25 -16.32
N ASP A 262 -24.86 38.04 -15.26
CA ASP A 262 -26.16 38.63 -14.94
C ASP A 262 -26.32 39.90 -15.77
N GLU A 263 -27.42 39.95 -16.52
CA GLU A 263 -27.91 41.18 -17.13
C GLU A 263 -28.22 42.20 -16.02
N LYS A 264 -27.69 43.42 -16.22
CA LYS A 264 -27.99 44.69 -15.55
C LYS A 264 -27.55 44.83 -14.09
N ASP A 265 -26.40 45.51 -13.97
CA ASP A 265 -26.05 46.51 -12.97
C ASP A 265 -26.53 46.31 -11.53
N LEU A 266 -25.73 45.60 -10.71
CA LEU A 266 -25.40 45.96 -9.32
C LEU A 266 -24.30 45.02 -8.76
N LYS A 267 -23.15 45.61 -8.40
CA LYS A 267 -22.01 45.07 -7.62
C LYS A 267 -21.73 43.56 -7.67
N ARG A 268 -20.77 43.17 -8.53
CA ARG A 268 -20.12 41.84 -8.59
C ARG A 268 -19.60 41.36 -7.22
N LYS A 269 -20.25 40.39 -6.57
CA LYS A 269 -19.64 39.59 -5.48
C LYS A 269 -18.97 38.36 -6.08
N LYS A 270 -17.64 38.40 -6.17
CA LYS A 270 -16.80 37.28 -6.63
C LYS A 270 -16.78 36.17 -5.57
N MET A 271 -17.51 35.09 -5.75
CA MET A 271 -17.37 33.88 -4.93
C MET A 271 -16.86 32.71 -5.77
N THR A 272 -15.54 32.54 -5.76
CA THR A 272 -14.77 31.29 -5.86
C THR A 272 -13.30 31.70 -5.69
N SER A 273 -12.74 31.45 -4.50
CA SER A 273 -11.33 31.71 -4.25
C SER A 273 -10.51 30.52 -4.74
N SER A 274 -9.78 30.72 -5.84
CA SER A 274 -8.78 29.75 -6.30
C SER A 274 -7.80 29.45 -5.16
N CYS A 275 -7.30 28.21 -5.07
CA CYS A 275 -6.35 27.83 -4.03
C CYS A 275 -5.17 28.83 -3.97
N PRO A 276 -4.89 29.48 -2.82
CA PRO A 276 -3.87 30.52 -2.71
C PRO A 276 -2.44 30.06 -3.07
N PHE A 277 -2.20 28.75 -3.01
CA PHE A 277 -0.87 28.15 -3.16
C PHE A 277 -0.59 27.61 -4.56
N VAL A 278 -1.61 27.40 -5.40
CA VAL A 278 -1.43 26.93 -6.79
C VAL A 278 -0.73 27.95 -7.68
N PRO A 279 -1.05 29.27 -7.65
CA PRO A 279 -0.39 30.27 -8.50
C PRO A 279 1.02 30.64 -8.02
N GLY A 280 1.53 30.03 -6.94
CA GLY A 280 2.90 30.22 -6.46
C GLY A 280 3.96 29.78 -7.49
N ASN A 281 5.22 30.17 -7.27
CA ASN A 281 6.33 29.87 -8.18
C ASN A 281 6.74 28.39 -8.10
N GLN A 282 6.02 27.55 -8.83
CA GLN A 282 6.22 26.09 -8.88
C GLN A 282 7.63 25.74 -9.36
N ASP A 283 8.18 26.49 -10.31
CA ASP A 283 9.53 26.24 -10.85
C ASP A 283 10.62 26.33 -9.79
N LEU A 284 10.49 27.26 -8.84
CA LEU A 284 11.46 27.40 -7.76
C LEU A 284 11.43 26.20 -6.82
N LEU A 285 10.23 25.72 -6.45
CA LEU A 285 10.09 24.54 -5.59
C LEU A 285 10.58 23.26 -6.29
N ILE A 286 10.30 23.12 -7.60
CA ILE A 286 10.82 22.01 -8.42
C ILE A 286 12.36 22.01 -8.40
N ARG A 287 12.99 23.16 -8.63
CA ARG A 287 14.46 23.29 -8.60
C ARG A 287 15.05 22.88 -7.26
N GLU A 288 14.45 23.34 -6.18
CA GLU A 288 14.92 23.03 -4.82
C GLU A 288 14.78 21.55 -4.44
N SER A 289 13.78 20.86 -5.02
CA SER A 289 13.59 19.41 -4.87
C SER A 289 14.57 18.60 -5.72
N LEU A 290 14.96 19.09 -6.91
CA LEU A 290 15.90 18.39 -7.79
C LEU A 290 17.37 18.52 -7.35
N MET A 291 17.71 19.58 -6.61
CA MET A 291 19.08 19.88 -6.18
C MET A 291 19.53 19.09 -4.95
N GLN A 292 18.60 18.77 -4.07
CA GLN A 292 18.91 18.14 -2.80
C GLN A 292 17.85 17.08 -2.51
N ILE A 293 18.29 15.90 -2.10
CA ILE A 293 17.39 14.81 -1.71
C ILE A 293 16.61 15.27 -0.48
N ARG A 294 15.29 15.43 -0.63
CA ARG A 294 14.38 15.91 0.41
C ARG A 294 13.33 14.85 0.73
N ASP A 295 12.99 14.76 2.01
CA ASP A 295 11.80 14.03 2.42
C ASP A 295 10.54 14.86 2.19
N ILE A 296 9.38 14.21 2.28
CA ILE A 296 8.05 14.78 2.05
C ILE A 296 7.82 15.99 2.97
N GLU A 297 8.13 15.87 4.25
CA GLU A 297 7.98 16.93 5.26
C GLU A 297 8.84 18.16 4.91
N GLU A 298 10.06 17.93 4.44
CA GLU A 298 10.96 19.01 4.03
C GLU A 298 10.44 19.76 2.78
N ILE A 299 9.83 19.04 1.83
CA ILE A 299 9.20 19.63 0.64
C ILE A 299 7.97 20.47 1.05
N VAL A 300 7.16 19.97 1.98
CA VAL A 300 5.98 20.69 2.50
C VAL A 300 6.39 21.97 3.23
N GLN A 301 7.39 21.90 4.10
CA GLN A 301 7.91 23.05 4.83
C GLN A 301 8.48 24.12 3.88
N LYS A 302 9.10 23.70 2.77
CA LYS A 302 9.53 24.63 1.73
C LYS A 302 8.38 25.22 0.93
N GLY A 303 7.38 24.42 0.61
CA GLY A 303 6.14 24.91 -0.01
C GLY A 303 5.46 25.97 0.86
N GLU A 304 5.48 25.80 2.19
CA GLU A 304 5.01 26.81 3.15
C GLU A 304 5.80 28.11 3.06
N ASN A 305 7.13 28.02 3.12
CA ASN A 305 8.02 29.18 3.03
C ASN A 305 7.88 29.93 1.70
N LEU A 306 7.66 29.21 0.61
CA LEU A 306 7.52 29.75 -0.75
C LEU A 306 6.07 30.06 -1.13
N LYS A 307 5.10 29.84 -0.22
CA LYS A 307 3.65 29.95 -0.47
C LYS A 307 3.21 29.25 -1.77
N THR A 308 3.79 28.08 -2.04
CA THR A 308 3.60 27.32 -3.29
C THR A 308 3.11 25.90 -2.97
N CYS A 309 2.20 25.37 -3.80
CA CYS A 309 1.61 24.06 -3.60
C CYS A 309 2.63 22.94 -3.87
N ALA A 310 3.03 22.24 -2.80
CA ALA A 310 3.95 21.11 -2.87
C ALA A 310 3.44 19.97 -3.78
N TYR A 311 2.14 19.63 -3.71
CA TYR A 311 1.56 18.53 -4.49
C TYR A 311 1.71 18.72 -6.01
N TYR A 312 1.33 19.89 -6.54
CA TYR A 312 1.42 20.16 -7.97
C TYR A 312 2.86 20.38 -8.44
N ALA A 313 3.70 20.98 -7.59
CA ALA A 313 5.12 21.12 -7.88
C ALA A 313 5.81 19.75 -8.00
N SER A 314 5.61 18.84 -7.03
CA SER A 314 6.19 17.49 -7.07
C SER A 314 5.71 16.69 -8.28
N ARG A 315 4.43 16.82 -8.69
CA ARG A 315 3.91 16.18 -9.91
C ARG A 315 4.57 16.70 -11.18
N LYS A 316 4.75 18.00 -11.32
CA LYS A 316 5.48 18.58 -12.46
C LYS A 316 6.97 18.24 -12.44
N ALA A 317 7.54 18.01 -11.26
CA ALA A 317 8.94 17.64 -11.13
C ALA A 317 9.23 16.24 -11.71
N VAL A 318 8.24 15.33 -11.78
CA VAL A 318 8.39 13.92 -12.22
C VAL A 318 9.09 13.77 -13.57
N SER A 319 8.90 14.71 -14.49
CA SER A 319 9.58 14.70 -15.81
C SER A 319 11.10 14.88 -15.70
N TYR A 320 11.59 15.53 -14.65
CA TYR A 320 13.00 15.85 -14.41
C TYR A 320 13.69 14.92 -13.39
N GLY A 321 12.94 14.02 -12.75
CA GLY A 321 13.46 13.07 -11.76
C GLY A 321 14.09 11.84 -12.40
N GLN A 322 15.21 11.39 -11.86
CA GLN A 322 15.86 10.12 -12.23
C GLN A 322 15.33 8.95 -11.40
N LEU A 323 15.17 9.18 -10.08
CA LEU A 323 14.60 8.22 -9.14
C LEU A 323 13.30 8.76 -8.55
N ILE A 324 12.21 8.04 -8.75
CA ILE A 324 10.88 8.45 -8.30
C ILE A 324 10.39 7.46 -7.24
N LEU A 325 10.17 7.96 -6.02
CA LEU A 325 9.73 7.18 -4.88
C LEU A 325 8.20 7.26 -4.77
N VAL A 326 7.53 6.11 -4.78
CA VAL A 326 6.06 6.03 -4.87
C VAL A 326 5.48 4.94 -3.97
N PRO A 327 4.30 5.15 -3.37
CA PRO A 327 3.60 4.08 -2.64
C PRO A 327 2.94 3.07 -3.60
N TYR A 328 2.68 1.85 -3.11
CA TYR A 328 2.04 0.76 -3.87
C TYR A 328 0.77 1.19 -4.62
N ASN A 329 -0.11 1.91 -3.93
CA ASN A 329 -1.40 2.36 -4.47
C ASN A 329 -1.28 3.27 -5.71
N THR A 330 -0.14 3.95 -5.88
CA THR A 330 0.08 4.87 -7.00
C THR A 330 0.50 4.12 -8.26
N ILE A 331 1.21 3.00 -8.12
CA ILE A 331 1.64 2.16 -9.24
C ILE A 331 0.58 1.13 -9.61
N LEU A 332 -0.03 0.45 -8.64
CA LEU A 332 -0.92 -0.68 -8.91
C LEU A 332 -2.28 -0.22 -9.45
N HIS A 333 -2.77 0.95 -9.04
CA HIS A 333 -4.02 1.51 -9.57
C HIS A 333 -3.78 2.34 -10.85
N LYS A 334 -4.25 1.83 -12.00
CA LYS A 334 -4.03 2.43 -13.34
C LYS A 334 -4.40 3.91 -13.44
N ASN A 335 -5.57 4.30 -12.93
CA ASN A 335 -6.02 5.71 -13.01
C ASN A 335 -5.15 6.62 -12.12
N THR A 336 -4.67 6.13 -10.98
CA THR A 336 -3.76 6.90 -10.10
C THR A 336 -2.38 7.03 -10.73
N ARG A 337 -1.90 5.99 -11.41
CA ARG A 337 -0.63 5.98 -12.14
C ARG A 337 -0.61 7.02 -13.25
N ILE A 338 -1.61 7.00 -14.12
CA ILE A 338 -1.75 7.95 -15.24
C ILE A 338 -1.92 9.39 -14.70
N SER A 339 -2.80 9.58 -13.73
CA SER A 339 -3.00 10.92 -13.15
C SER A 339 -1.76 11.45 -12.42
N SER A 340 -0.89 10.58 -11.90
CA SER A 340 0.37 11.01 -11.26
C SER A 340 1.46 11.38 -12.27
N GLY A 341 1.24 11.19 -13.57
CA GLY A 341 2.23 11.43 -14.62
C GLY A 341 3.29 10.33 -14.71
N ILE A 342 2.98 9.12 -14.23
CA ILE A 342 3.90 7.98 -14.26
C ILE A 342 3.68 7.21 -15.55
N ASN A 343 4.70 7.22 -16.42
CA ASN A 343 4.78 6.35 -17.58
C ASN A 343 5.79 5.24 -17.30
N LEU A 344 5.36 3.98 -17.44
CA LEU A 344 6.24 2.82 -17.24
C LEU A 344 6.95 2.36 -18.53
N LYS A 345 6.52 2.86 -19.70
CA LYS A 345 7.07 2.43 -21.00
C LYS A 345 8.59 2.62 -21.07
N GLY A 346 9.33 1.51 -21.13
CA GLY A 346 10.81 1.51 -21.19
C GLY A 346 11.52 1.87 -19.89
N ASN A 347 10.79 2.12 -18.80
CA ASN A 347 11.32 2.47 -17.48
C ASN A 347 11.44 1.25 -16.57
N ILE A 348 12.15 1.43 -15.44
CA ILE A 348 12.40 0.36 -14.46
C ILE A 348 11.48 0.54 -13.26
N LEU A 349 10.89 -0.56 -12.78
CA LEU A 349 10.09 -0.59 -11.56
C LEU A 349 10.75 -1.52 -10.53
N ILE A 350 10.98 -1.02 -9.32
CA ILE A 350 11.46 -1.80 -8.17
C ILE A 350 10.38 -1.74 -7.10
N ILE A 351 9.88 -2.90 -6.68
CA ILE A 351 8.90 -3.06 -5.61
C ILE A 351 9.62 -3.69 -4.41
N ASP A 352 9.80 -2.91 -3.34
CA ASP A 352 10.42 -3.37 -2.10
C ASP A 352 9.36 -3.80 -1.07
N GLU A 353 9.70 -4.83 -0.29
CA GLU A 353 8.76 -5.56 0.58
C GLU A 353 7.61 -6.23 -0.20
N ALA A 354 7.96 -6.82 -1.36
CA ALA A 354 7.00 -7.46 -2.26
C ALA A 354 6.37 -8.76 -1.72
N HIS A 355 6.73 -9.22 -0.52
CA HIS A 355 6.21 -10.47 0.05
C HIS A 355 4.69 -10.46 0.27
N ASN A 356 4.08 -9.28 0.46
CA ASN A 356 2.63 -9.09 0.56
C ASN A 356 2.03 -8.43 -0.70
N LEU A 357 2.74 -8.43 -1.84
CA LEU A 357 2.27 -7.74 -3.05
C LEU A 357 0.95 -8.32 -3.58
N LEU A 358 0.82 -9.64 -3.63
CA LEU A 358 -0.40 -10.31 -4.11
C LEU A 358 -1.61 -9.92 -3.25
N GLU A 359 -1.48 -10.05 -1.93
CA GLU A 359 -2.50 -9.65 -0.97
C GLU A 359 -2.81 -8.14 -1.05
N ALA A 360 -1.80 -7.29 -1.29
CA ALA A 360 -2.00 -5.86 -1.47
C ALA A 360 -2.81 -5.55 -2.74
N ILE A 361 -2.58 -6.24 -3.85
CA ILE A 361 -3.36 -6.09 -5.09
C ILE A 361 -4.80 -6.58 -4.85
N GLU A 362 -4.98 -7.74 -4.23
CA GLU A 362 -6.29 -8.30 -3.90
C GLU A 362 -7.11 -7.33 -3.04
N ASN A 363 -6.52 -6.80 -1.98
CA ASN A 363 -7.20 -5.86 -1.08
C ASN A 363 -7.47 -4.50 -1.71
N MET A 364 -6.62 -4.03 -2.65
CA MET A 364 -6.85 -2.75 -3.35
C MET A 364 -8.01 -2.81 -4.34
N HIS A 365 -8.27 -3.98 -4.93
CA HIS A 365 -9.28 -4.18 -5.96
C HIS A 365 -10.50 -4.96 -5.46
N SER A 366 -10.50 -5.40 -4.20
CA SER A 366 -11.68 -5.92 -3.51
C SER A 366 -12.48 -4.79 -2.88
N VAL A 367 -13.80 -4.86 -2.98
CA VAL A 367 -14.71 -3.81 -2.50
C VAL A 367 -15.75 -4.42 -1.57
N ILE A 368 -15.99 -3.77 -0.43
CA ILE A 368 -16.98 -4.17 0.57
C ILE A 368 -18.04 -3.09 0.65
N ILE A 369 -19.30 -3.48 0.44
CA ILE A 369 -20.47 -2.63 0.65
C ILE A 369 -21.30 -3.19 1.79
N THR A 370 -21.70 -2.32 2.72
CA THR A 370 -22.65 -2.63 3.78
C THR A 370 -24.07 -2.22 3.39
N GLY A 371 -25.08 -2.88 3.95
CA GLY A 371 -26.48 -2.49 3.74
C GLY A 371 -26.77 -1.05 4.19
N ARG A 372 -26.08 -0.56 5.24
CA ARG A 372 -26.11 0.87 5.64
C ARG A 372 -25.72 1.79 4.49
N ASN A 373 -24.61 1.49 3.80
CA ASN A 373 -24.13 2.32 2.70
C ASN A 373 -25.14 2.34 1.53
N LEU A 374 -25.75 1.21 1.21
CA LEU A 374 -26.75 1.10 0.14
C LEU A 374 -28.03 1.88 0.46
N LEU A 375 -28.59 1.68 1.66
CA LEU A 375 -29.80 2.37 2.09
C LEU A 375 -29.59 3.89 2.12
N HIS A 376 -28.47 4.33 2.69
CA HIS A 376 -28.12 5.74 2.78
C HIS A 376 -27.93 6.37 1.39
N CYS A 377 -27.15 5.72 0.53
CA CYS A 377 -26.93 6.20 -0.84
C CYS A 377 -28.23 6.27 -1.64
N TYR A 378 -29.10 5.26 -1.50
CA TYR A 378 -30.40 5.27 -2.17
C TYR A 378 -31.28 6.42 -1.68
N SER A 379 -31.36 6.65 -0.37
CA SER A 379 -32.10 7.77 0.21
C SER A 379 -31.58 9.12 -0.32
N GLN A 380 -30.26 9.31 -0.31
CA GLN A 380 -29.62 10.53 -0.81
C GLN A 380 -29.91 10.77 -2.30
N LEU A 381 -29.78 9.72 -3.12
CA LEU A 381 -30.04 9.80 -4.55
C LEU A 381 -31.52 10.10 -4.85
N SER A 382 -32.44 9.47 -4.12
CA SER A 382 -33.87 9.69 -4.30
C SER A 382 -34.30 11.11 -3.93
N GLN A 383 -33.76 11.67 -2.85
CA GLN A 383 -34.03 13.07 -2.46
C GLN A 383 -33.49 14.06 -3.50
N TYR A 384 -32.26 13.82 -3.97
CA TYR A 384 -31.64 14.63 -5.03
C TYR A 384 -32.46 14.58 -6.33
N GLN A 385 -32.87 13.37 -6.75
CA GLN A 385 -33.75 13.17 -7.91
C GLN A 385 -35.06 13.93 -7.76
N ASN A 386 -35.79 13.74 -6.65
CA ASN A 386 -37.12 14.34 -6.45
C ASN A 386 -37.08 15.87 -6.46
N ARG A 387 -36.00 16.47 -5.94
CA ARG A 387 -35.88 17.93 -5.88
C ARG A 387 -35.60 18.56 -7.25
N PHE A 388 -34.69 17.96 -8.01
CA PHE A 388 -34.21 18.52 -9.27
C PHE A 388 -34.85 17.85 -10.50
N GLN A 389 -35.86 17.00 -10.31
CA GLN A 389 -36.49 16.21 -11.37
C GLN A 389 -36.98 17.06 -12.54
N THR A 390 -37.53 18.24 -12.27
CA THR A 390 -38.07 19.15 -13.28
C THR A 390 -37.00 19.92 -14.05
N LEU A 391 -35.76 19.92 -13.55
CA LEU A 391 -34.63 20.68 -14.08
C LEU A 391 -33.63 19.82 -14.84
N PHE A 392 -33.74 18.49 -14.76
CA PHE A 392 -32.85 17.56 -15.46
C PHE A 392 -33.36 17.23 -16.86
N SER A 393 -32.45 17.09 -17.82
CA SER A 393 -32.76 16.50 -19.12
C SER A 393 -33.18 15.04 -19.01
N ALA A 394 -33.93 14.57 -20.00
CA ALA A 394 -34.42 13.18 -20.07
C ALA A 394 -33.29 12.14 -19.96
N LYS A 395 -32.09 12.43 -20.51
CA LYS A 395 -30.91 11.56 -20.44
C LYS A 395 -30.35 11.44 -19.02
N ASN A 396 -30.27 12.57 -18.31
CA ASN A 396 -29.81 12.62 -16.92
C ASN A 396 -30.79 11.89 -16.00
N ILE A 397 -32.10 12.08 -16.20
CA ILE A 397 -33.15 11.35 -15.47
C ILE A 397 -33.05 9.85 -15.72
N LEU A 398 -32.88 9.41 -16.97
CA LEU A 398 -32.73 8.00 -17.32
C LEU A 398 -31.53 7.38 -16.58
N SER A 399 -30.37 8.02 -16.65
CA SER A 399 -29.13 7.51 -16.03
C SER A 399 -29.23 7.45 -14.51
N LEU A 400 -29.82 8.48 -13.88
CA LEU A 400 -30.08 8.46 -12.44
C LEU A 400 -31.10 7.36 -12.07
N THR A 401 -32.12 7.14 -12.90
CA THR A 401 -33.14 6.10 -12.67
C THR A 401 -32.52 4.70 -12.78
N GLN A 402 -31.63 4.49 -13.74
CA GLN A 402 -30.84 3.26 -13.88
C GLN A 402 -29.95 3.02 -12.65
N LEU A 403 -29.30 4.06 -12.13
CA LEU A 403 -28.53 3.96 -10.88
C LEU A 403 -29.42 3.59 -9.69
N SER A 404 -30.56 4.28 -9.52
CA SER A 404 -31.55 3.96 -8.49
C SER A 404 -32.06 2.52 -8.62
N PHE A 405 -32.27 2.02 -9.84
CA PHE A 405 -32.63 0.63 -10.10
C PHE A 405 -31.57 -0.34 -9.62
N CYS A 406 -30.28 -0.10 -9.94
CA CYS A 406 -29.17 -0.94 -9.48
C CYS A 406 -29.12 -0.99 -7.95
N LEU A 407 -29.21 0.16 -7.28
CA LEU A 407 -29.23 0.25 -5.82
C LEU A 407 -30.40 -0.54 -5.22
N ARG A 408 -31.61 -0.42 -5.78
CA ARG A 408 -32.78 -1.18 -5.32
C ARG A 408 -32.56 -2.68 -5.41
N LYS A 409 -31.97 -3.15 -6.51
CA LYS A 409 -31.67 -4.57 -6.72
C LYS A 409 -30.65 -5.06 -5.70
N LEU A 410 -29.58 -4.31 -5.44
CA LEU A 410 -28.60 -4.64 -4.40
C LEU A 410 -29.22 -4.69 -2.99
N ILE A 411 -30.12 -3.76 -2.66
CA ILE A 411 -30.86 -3.78 -1.37
C ILE A 411 -31.76 -5.02 -1.29
N THR A 412 -32.47 -5.36 -2.38
CA THR A 412 -33.35 -6.54 -2.45
C THR A 412 -32.56 -7.84 -2.23
N VAL A 413 -31.35 -7.91 -2.77
CA VAL A 413 -30.43 -9.05 -2.63
C VAL A 413 -30.02 -9.29 -1.17
N LEU A 414 -29.95 -8.23 -0.36
CA LEU A 414 -29.72 -8.33 1.09
C LEU A 414 -30.97 -8.77 1.87
N GLY A 415 -32.08 -9.07 1.19
CA GLY A 415 -33.36 -9.41 1.84
C GLY A 415 -34.10 -8.21 2.41
N ALA A 416 -33.68 -6.99 2.06
CA ALA A 416 -34.26 -5.74 2.54
C ALA A 416 -35.15 -5.08 1.47
N THR A 417 -36.02 -4.18 1.92
CA THR A 417 -36.76 -3.30 1.03
C THR A 417 -36.22 -1.87 1.12
N ILE A 418 -36.60 -1.03 0.17
CA ILE A 418 -36.24 0.40 0.16
C ILE A 418 -36.73 1.14 1.41
N LYS A 419 -37.77 0.62 2.07
CA LYS A 419 -38.37 1.17 3.29
C LYS A 419 -37.74 0.61 4.57
N SER A 420 -36.82 -0.34 4.45
CA SER A 420 -36.20 -0.98 5.60
C SER A 420 -35.21 -0.05 6.28
N ASN A 421 -35.20 -0.08 7.61
CA ASN A 421 -34.20 0.61 8.42
C ASN A 421 -32.95 -0.26 8.59
N PRO A 422 -31.77 0.35 8.85
CA PRO A 422 -30.54 -0.41 9.06
C PRO A 422 -30.59 -1.40 10.23
N ASP A 423 -31.47 -1.15 11.19
CA ASP A 423 -31.61 -1.98 12.40
C ASP A 423 -32.70 -3.04 12.25
N ASP A 424 -33.34 -3.13 11.08
CA ASP A 424 -34.30 -4.19 10.79
C ASP A 424 -33.58 -5.54 10.79
N VAL A 425 -34.13 -6.51 11.51
CA VAL A 425 -33.60 -7.86 11.61
C VAL A 425 -33.95 -8.63 10.33
N ILE A 426 -32.94 -9.24 9.71
CA ILE A 426 -33.13 -10.17 8.58
C ILE A 426 -33.22 -11.60 9.13
N ASN A 427 -33.91 -12.50 8.41
CA ASN A 427 -33.93 -13.93 8.73
C ASN A 427 -32.51 -14.47 8.98
N ILE A 428 -32.28 -14.91 10.23
CA ILE A 428 -30.99 -15.36 10.77
C ILE A 428 -30.52 -16.68 10.13
N GLU A 429 -31.40 -17.39 9.42
CA GLU A 429 -31.10 -18.67 8.76
C GLU A 429 -30.41 -18.55 7.40
N ALA A 430 -30.19 -17.33 6.88
CA ALA A 430 -29.51 -17.15 5.60
C ALA A 430 -28.01 -17.48 5.77
N SER A 431 -27.54 -18.53 5.09
CA SER A 431 -26.09 -18.81 5.00
C SER A 431 -25.41 -17.83 4.03
N PRO A 432 -24.09 -17.58 4.20
CA PRO A 432 -23.33 -16.80 3.23
C PRO A 432 -23.38 -17.47 1.84
N LYS A 433 -23.61 -16.68 0.79
CA LYS A 433 -23.73 -17.16 -0.58
C LYS A 433 -22.62 -16.61 -1.47
N LEU A 434 -22.13 -17.44 -2.37
CA LEU A 434 -21.11 -17.13 -3.36
C LEU A 434 -21.76 -17.11 -4.75
N TYR A 435 -21.41 -16.11 -5.55
CA TYR A 435 -21.85 -16.00 -6.94
C TYR A 435 -20.67 -15.67 -7.86
N LYS A 436 -20.70 -16.23 -9.07
CA LYS A 436 -19.93 -15.66 -10.18
C LYS A 436 -20.51 -14.30 -10.58
N ILE A 437 -19.71 -13.46 -11.23
CA ILE A 437 -20.14 -12.11 -11.65
C ILE A 437 -21.35 -12.20 -12.59
N GLU A 438 -21.31 -13.12 -13.55
CA GLU A 438 -22.39 -13.40 -14.51
C GLU A 438 -23.67 -13.88 -13.82
N GLU A 439 -23.58 -14.88 -12.95
CA GLU A 439 -24.72 -15.42 -12.19
C GLU A 439 -25.36 -14.32 -11.32
N PHE A 440 -24.54 -13.49 -10.68
CA PHE A 440 -25.00 -12.36 -9.89
C PHE A 440 -25.70 -11.30 -10.74
N ALA A 441 -25.13 -10.92 -11.89
CA ALA A 441 -25.70 -9.92 -12.78
C ALA A 441 -27.10 -10.35 -13.28
N ILE A 442 -27.24 -11.62 -13.66
CA ILE A 442 -28.50 -12.22 -14.12
C ILE A 442 -29.51 -12.31 -12.96
N MET A 443 -29.09 -12.80 -11.79
CA MET A 443 -29.98 -12.90 -10.62
C MET A 443 -30.52 -11.54 -10.18
N THR A 444 -29.71 -10.49 -10.30
CA THR A 444 -30.08 -9.13 -9.91
C THR A 444 -30.80 -8.34 -11.00
N ASN A 445 -30.85 -8.86 -12.23
CA ASN A 445 -31.28 -8.16 -13.45
C ASN A 445 -30.50 -6.86 -13.72
N ILE A 446 -29.26 -6.75 -13.21
CA ILE A 446 -28.39 -5.59 -13.41
C ILE A 446 -27.77 -5.59 -14.82
N ASP A 447 -27.75 -6.74 -15.48
CA ASP A 447 -27.40 -6.93 -16.89
C ASP A 447 -28.24 -6.11 -17.86
N THR A 448 -29.46 -5.72 -17.47
CA THR A 448 -30.35 -4.85 -18.27
C THR A 448 -29.85 -3.41 -18.40
N VAL A 449 -28.87 -2.99 -17.59
CA VAL A 449 -28.32 -1.63 -17.57
C VAL A 449 -26.92 -1.62 -18.16
N ASN A 450 -26.65 -0.72 -19.10
CA ASN A 450 -25.31 -0.52 -19.64
C ASN A 450 -24.39 0.13 -18.59
N MET A 451 -23.63 -0.70 -17.88
CA MET A 451 -22.69 -0.26 -16.83
C MET A 451 -21.61 0.69 -17.35
N PHE A 452 -21.17 0.56 -18.60
CA PHE A 452 -20.12 1.42 -19.16
C PHE A 452 -20.60 2.85 -19.34
N GLU A 453 -21.81 3.03 -19.89
CA GLU A 453 -22.45 4.33 -20.05
C GLU A 453 -22.80 4.95 -18.70
N LEU A 454 -23.35 4.17 -17.78
CA LEU A 454 -23.70 4.65 -16.45
C LEU A 454 -22.48 5.19 -15.69
N LEU A 455 -21.36 4.46 -15.71
CA LEU A 455 -20.12 4.93 -15.07
C LEU A 455 -19.50 6.12 -15.80
N LYS A 456 -19.60 6.21 -17.14
CA LYS A 456 -19.18 7.40 -17.91
C LYS A 456 -20.02 8.61 -17.50
N PHE A 457 -21.34 8.45 -17.38
CA PHE A 457 -22.25 9.47 -16.88
C PHE A 457 -21.89 9.94 -15.47
N ILE A 458 -21.71 9.03 -14.52
CA ILE A 458 -21.34 9.38 -13.13
C ILE A 458 -20.05 10.19 -13.07
N LYS A 459 -19.04 9.81 -13.85
CA LYS A 459 -17.74 10.50 -13.91
C LYS A 459 -17.85 11.88 -14.57
N ASN A 460 -18.52 11.97 -15.72
CA ASN A 460 -18.64 13.22 -16.48
C ASN A 460 -19.51 14.24 -15.75
N SER A 461 -20.67 13.81 -15.25
CA SER A 461 -21.58 14.65 -14.48
C SER A 461 -21.06 15.04 -13.10
N ARG A 462 -20.02 14.33 -12.62
CA ARG A 462 -19.45 14.44 -11.27
C ARG A 462 -20.52 14.27 -10.20
N LEU A 463 -21.43 13.31 -10.39
CA LEU A 463 -22.59 13.08 -9.54
C LEU A 463 -22.24 13.00 -8.06
N ASN A 464 -21.12 12.34 -7.70
CA ASN A 464 -20.68 12.24 -6.30
C ASN A 464 -20.49 13.60 -5.64
N HIS A 465 -19.89 14.54 -6.37
CA HIS A 465 -19.64 15.89 -5.86
C HIS A 465 -20.94 16.68 -5.70
N LYS A 466 -21.86 16.56 -6.66
CA LYS A 466 -23.18 17.23 -6.61
C LYS A 466 -24.06 16.65 -5.51
N LEU A 467 -24.07 15.34 -5.34
CA LEU A 467 -24.79 14.67 -4.25
C LEU A 467 -24.24 15.10 -2.88
N GLN A 468 -22.92 15.14 -2.73
CA GLN A 468 -22.26 15.59 -1.50
C GLN A 468 -22.60 17.07 -1.18
N GLY A 469 -22.50 17.96 -2.17
CA GLY A 469 -22.87 19.37 -2.00
C GLY A 469 -24.34 19.54 -1.63
N PHE A 470 -25.23 18.71 -2.21
CA PHE A 470 -26.64 18.68 -1.85
C PHE A 470 -26.85 18.28 -0.38
N ILE A 471 -26.16 17.24 0.10
CA ILE A 471 -26.25 16.80 1.50
C ILE A 471 -25.74 17.90 2.45
N GLU A 472 -24.60 18.50 2.15
CA GLU A 472 -24.00 19.56 2.99
C GLU A 472 -24.89 20.80 3.09
N GLN A 473 -25.59 21.14 2.02
CA GLN A 473 -26.44 22.33 1.97
C GLN A 473 -27.83 22.10 2.57
N TYR A 474 -28.41 20.91 2.37
CA TYR A 474 -29.82 20.66 2.68
C TYR A 474 -30.06 19.68 3.81
N ASP A 475 -29.04 18.96 4.29
CA ASP A 475 -29.25 17.85 5.21
C ASP A 475 -28.27 17.85 6.40
N THR A 476 -28.73 18.38 7.54
CA THR A 476 -28.00 18.32 8.82
C THR A 476 -28.36 17.10 9.67
N ASN A 477 -29.34 16.27 9.27
CA ASN A 477 -29.74 15.07 9.99
C ASN A 477 -30.43 14.05 9.07
N LEU A 478 -29.65 13.13 8.50
CA LEU A 478 -30.18 11.93 7.83
C LEU A 478 -30.84 11.00 8.87
N LYS A 479 -32.11 11.26 9.19
CA LYS A 479 -32.99 10.28 9.84
C LYS A 479 -33.49 9.34 8.75
N ILE A 480 -32.95 8.13 8.72
CA ILE A 480 -33.52 7.04 7.94
C ILE A 480 -34.91 6.78 8.54
N HIS A 481 -35.96 7.22 7.84
CA HIS A 481 -37.38 7.10 8.16
C HIS A 481 -37.76 6.84 9.65
N ASN A 482 -37.85 7.91 10.45
CA ASN A 482 -38.64 7.84 11.69
C ASN A 482 -40.13 7.97 11.34
N TYR A 483 -40.86 6.85 11.27
CA TYR A 483 -42.29 6.90 11.47
C TYR A 483 -42.59 6.98 12.96
N ASN A 484 -43.36 7.99 13.35
CA ASN A 484 -44.00 8.07 14.66
C ASN A 484 -44.85 6.81 14.89
N THR A 485 -44.37 5.87 15.68
CA THR A 485 -45.22 4.85 16.29
C THR A 485 -46.08 5.54 17.34
N LYS A 486 -47.24 6.06 16.94
CA LYS A 486 -48.31 6.34 17.89
C LYS A 486 -48.83 4.99 18.41
N THR A 487 -48.83 4.89 19.74
CA THR A 487 -49.58 3.97 20.62
C THR A 487 -49.22 2.49 20.63
N CYS A 488 -48.49 2.05 21.67
CA CYS A 488 -48.97 1.09 22.69
C CYS A 488 -47.89 0.80 23.75
N GLY A 489 -47.76 1.68 24.75
CA GLY A 489 -46.71 1.61 25.79
C GLY A 489 -46.82 0.47 26.81
N VAL A 490 -47.80 -0.44 26.69
CA VAL A 490 -48.04 -1.49 27.70
C VAL A 490 -47.55 -2.87 27.23
N LYS A 491 -47.49 -3.14 25.92
CA LYS A 491 -46.99 -4.43 25.39
C LYS A 491 -45.47 -4.58 25.53
N GLN A 492 -44.70 -3.53 25.23
CA GLN A 492 -43.23 -3.53 25.40
C GLN A 492 -42.80 -3.69 26.86
N PHE A 493 -43.57 -3.17 27.81
CA PHE A 493 -43.29 -3.34 29.23
C PHE A 493 -43.48 -4.81 29.68
N LEU A 494 -44.51 -5.48 29.16
CA LEU A 494 -44.76 -6.90 29.48
C LEU A 494 -43.73 -7.85 28.84
N ASP A 495 -43.19 -7.52 27.66
CA ASP A 495 -42.14 -8.32 27.02
C ASP A 495 -40.78 -8.18 27.73
N SER A 496 -40.52 -7.02 28.37
CA SER A 496 -39.29 -6.78 29.15
C SER A 496 -39.18 -7.59 30.45
N ILE A 497 -40.30 -8.15 30.94
CA ILE A 497 -40.33 -8.96 32.17
C ILE A 497 -40.12 -10.46 31.87
N LYS A 498 -40.35 -10.92 30.63
CA LYS A 498 -40.30 -12.35 30.28
C LYS A 498 -38.96 -12.85 29.76
N THR A 499 -38.01 -11.98 29.43
CA THR A 499 -36.71 -12.37 28.85
C THR A 499 -35.57 -12.18 29.86
N LYS A 500 -35.55 -13.04 30.88
CA LYS A 500 -34.32 -13.40 31.58
C LYS A 500 -34.04 -14.88 31.33
N SER A 501 -32.77 -15.18 31.05
CA SER A 501 -32.13 -16.47 30.76
C SER A 501 -32.16 -16.95 29.31
N THR A 502 -31.06 -16.69 28.58
CA THR A 502 -30.07 -17.70 28.13
C THR A 502 -29.14 -17.04 27.09
N GLU A 503 -27.88 -16.83 27.49
CA GLU A 503 -26.80 -16.35 26.61
C GLU A 503 -26.26 -17.53 25.78
N PHE A 504 -26.24 -17.37 24.47
CA PHE A 504 -25.45 -18.19 23.55
C PHE A 504 -24.61 -17.25 22.68
N ASP A 505 -23.32 -17.21 22.99
CA ASP A 505 -22.28 -16.50 22.26
C ASP A 505 -21.86 -17.30 21.02
N THR A 506 -22.30 -16.87 19.83
CA THR A 506 -21.57 -17.09 18.58
C THR A 506 -21.95 -16.01 17.57
N ILE A 507 -21.02 -15.11 17.26
CA ILE A 507 -20.53 -14.75 15.91
C ILE A 507 -19.48 -13.65 16.12
N THR A 508 -18.34 -13.87 15.48
CA THR A 508 -17.12 -13.07 15.48
C THR A 508 -17.35 -11.56 15.42
N ASP A 509 -16.81 -10.86 16.41
CA ASP A 509 -16.54 -9.42 16.42
C ASP A 509 -15.73 -9.00 15.18
N ILE A 510 -16.42 -8.66 14.10
CA ILE A 510 -15.91 -7.66 13.16
C ILE A 510 -16.24 -6.32 13.80
N GLN A 511 -15.33 -5.81 14.64
CA GLN A 511 -15.33 -4.39 14.99
C GLN A 511 -15.05 -3.60 13.71
N LEU A 512 -16.08 -3.40 12.89
CA LEU A 512 -16.09 -2.33 11.91
C LEU A 512 -16.06 -1.05 12.74
N ASP A 513 -14.91 -0.36 12.75
CA ASP A 513 -14.82 1.01 13.25
C ASP A 513 -16.07 1.75 12.74
N GLU A 514 -16.90 2.26 13.67
CA GLU A 514 -18.13 3.01 13.38
C GLU A 514 -17.82 4.39 12.80
N ASP A 515 -16.93 4.45 11.82
CA ASP A 515 -16.71 5.62 11.00
C ASP A 515 -17.90 5.75 10.06
N ARG A 516 -18.83 6.66 10.42
CA ARG A 516 -19.84 7.20 9.50
C ARG A 516 -19.14 7.55 8.19
N SER A 517 -19.26 6.69 7.18
CA SER A 517 -18.69 6.99 5.87
C SER A 517 -19.48 8.16 5.29
N ASN A 518 -18.90 9.37 5.36
CA ASN A 518 -19.56 10.58 4.87
C ASN A 518 -19.84 10.57 3.36
N ASN A 519 -19.39 9.56 2.61
CA ASN A 519 -19.68 9.41 1.17
C ASN A 519 -19.84 7.93 0.76
N PRO A 520 -21.04 7.32 0.96
CA PRO A 520 -21.30 5.92 0.62
C PRO A 520 -21.29 5.66 -0.90
N MET A 521 -21.52 6.69 -1.70
CA MET A 521 -21.62 6.62 -3.16
C MET A 521 -20.29 6.21 -3.80
N MET A 522 -19.15 6.66 -3.27
CA MET A 522 -17.82 6.26 -3.76
C MET A 522 -17.57 4.74 -3.65
N THR A 523 -17.97 4.14 -2.53
CA THR A 523 -17.83 2.68 -2.32
C THR A 523 -18.72 1.91 -3.29
N ILE A 524 -19.92 2.40 -3.54
CA ILE A 524 -20.87 1.79 -4.48
C ILE A 524 -20.34 1.89 -5.92
N ILE A 525 -19.81 3.03 -6.32
CA ILE A 525 -19.21 3.19 -7.65
C ILE A 525 -18.02 2.26 -7.83
N SER A 526 -17.18 2.13 -6.81
CA SER A 526 -16.03 1.21 -6.85
C SER A 526 -16.50 -0.23 -7.09
N PHE A 527 -17.60 -0.65 -6.46
CA PHE A 527 -18.19 -1.96 -6.70
C PHE A 527 -18.81 -2.09 -8.10
N LEU A 528 -19.51 -1.05 -8.60
CA LEU A 528 -20.05 -1.05 -9.97
C LEU A 528 -18.91 -1.09 -11.00
N GLU A 529 -17.75 -0.50 -10.72
CA GLU A 529 -16.55 -0.64 -11.54
C GLU A 529 -16.02 -2.08 -11.51
N CYS A 530 -16.06 -2.78 -10.37
CA CYS A 530 -15.69 -4.20 -10.27
C CYS A 530 -16.57 -5.11 -11.14
N LEU A 531 -17.85 -4.77 -11.35
CA LEU A 531 -18.73 -5.53 -12.26
C LEU A 531 -18.30 -5.49 -13.73
N ARG A 532 -17.37 -4.60 -14.11
CA ARG A 532 -16.77 -4.55 -15.46
C ARG A 532 -15.54 -5.45 -15.62
N SER A 533 -15.06 -6.05 -14.53
CA SER A 533 -13.93 -6.99 -14.61
C SER A 533 -14.34 -8.28 -15.33
N ASN A 534 -13.37 -9.06 -15.81
CA ASN A 534 -13.69 -10.34 -16.43
C ASN A 534 -14.32 -11.29 -15.39
N CYS A 535 -15.31 -12.09 -15.79
CA CYS A 535 -15.99 -13.05 -14.92
C CYS A 535 -15.04 -14.06 -14.24
N SER A 536 -13.90 -14.36 -14.85
CA SER A 536 -12.85 -15.21 -14.29
C SER A 536 -12.11 -14.59 -13.11
N ASP A 537 -12.03 -13.26 -13.05
CA ASP A 537 -11.06 -12.56 -12.21
C ASP A 537 -11.55 -12.34 -10.78
N GLY A 538 -12.85 -12.48 -10.51
CA GLY A 538 -13.41 -12.25 -9.19
C GLY A 538 -14.71 -12.98 -8.90
N ARG A 539 -15.15 -12.85 -7.64
CA ARG A 539 -16.39 -13.44 -7.10
C ARG A 539 -17.14 -12.45 -6.22
N ILE A 540 -18.44 -12.64 -6.11
CA ILE A 540 -19.29 -11.81 -5.26
C ILE A 540 -19.80 -12.65 -4.10
N PHE A 541 -19.50 -12.20 -2.89
CA PHE A 541 -19.95 -12.79 -1.64
C PHE A 541 -21.09 -11.95 -1.06
N ILE A 542 -22.14 -12.62 -0.63
CA ILE A 542 -23.23 -12.04 0.13
C ILE A 542 -23.19 -12.66 1.51
N ILE A 543 -22.87 -11.84 2.50
CA ILE A 543 -22.78 -12.24 3.90
C ILE A 543 -23.94 -11.56 4.63
N PRO A 544 -25.01 -12.29 4.98
CA PRO A 544 -26.11 -11.74 5.76
C PRO A 544 -25.62 -11.42 7.18
N GLY A 545 -25.95 -10.23 7.67
CA GLY A 545 -25.72 -9.81 9.05
C GLY A 545 -26.99 -9.99 9.89
N PRO A 546 -26.91 -9.84 11.22
CA PRO A 546 -28.09 -9.91 12.09
C PRO A 546 -29.08 -8.78 11.81
N THR A 547 -28.61 -7.65 11.25
CA THR A 547 -29.47 -6.58 10.74
C THR A 547 -29.17 -6.27 9.28
N VAL A 548 -30.13 -5.65 8.58
CA VAL A 548 -29.95 -5.14 7.20
C VAL A 548 -28.69 -4.29 7.09
N GLY A 549 -28.45 -3.45 8.07
CA GLY A 549 -27.31 -2.55 8.08
C GLY A 549 -25.96 -3.24 8.17
N GLN A 550 -25.91 -4.40 8.81
CA GLN A 550 -24.71 -5.21 9.01
C GLN A 550 -24.50 -6.26 7.92
N SER A 551 -25.47 -6.48 7.04
CA SER A 551 -25.29 -7.33 5.85
C SER A 551 -24.27 -6.73 4.88
N ILE A 552 -23.47 -7.60 4.27
CA ILE A 552 -22.32 -7.22 3.45
C ILE A 552 -22.43 -7.84 2.05
N ILE A 553 -22.17 -7.03 1.03
CA ILE A 553 -21.83 -7.48 -0.31
C ILE A 553 -20.34 -7.22 -0.53
N LYS A 554 -19.56 -8.26 -0.78
CA LYS A 554 -18.12 -8.17 -1.00
C LYS A 554 -17.76 -8.69 -2.38
N PHE A 555 -17.09 -7.87 -3.17
CA PHE A 555 -16.38 -8.32 -4.36
C PHE A 555 -14.96 -8.74 -3.95
N LEU A 556 -14.60 -10.00 -4.23
CA LEU A 556 -13.27 -10.56 -4.00
C LEU A 556 -12.55 -10.72 -5.33
N LEU A 557 -11.40 -10.07 -5.47
CA LEU A 557 -10.50 -10.32 -6.59
C LEU A 557 -9.73 -11.64 -6.36
N LEU A 558 -9.81 -12.56 -7.33
CA LEU A 558 -9.09 -13.83 -7.33
C LEU A 558 -7.85 -13.82 -8.22
N ASN A 559 -7.82 -12.97 -9.25
CA ASN A 559 -6.73 -12.85 -10.20
C ASN A 559 -5.96 -11.52 -10.08
N PRO A 560 -4.90 -11.44 -9.24
CA PRO A 560 -4.05 -10.25 -9.15
C PRO A 560 -3.34 -9.89 -10.46
N ALA A 561 -3.07 -10.89 -11.31
CA ALA A 561 -2.29 -10.74 -12.53
C ALA A 561 -2.96 -9.82 -13.56
N ALA A 562 -4.30 -9.80 -13.59
CA ALA A 562 -5.09 -8.95 -14.48
C ALA A 562 -4.75 -7.46 -14.33
N HIS A 563 -4.47 -7.00 -13.10
CA HIS A 563 -4.10 -5.61 -12.82
C HIS A 563 -2.60 -5.34 -12.96
N PHE A 564 -1.78 -6.39 -13.11
CA PHE A 564 -0.33 -6.30 -13.26
C PHE A 564 0.14 -6.46 -14.72
N HIS A 565 -0.73 -6.94 -15.62
CA HIS A 565 -0.44 -7.13 -17.05
C HIS A 565 0.16 -5.89 -17.74
N ASP A 566 -0.48 -4.72 -17.56
CA ASP A 566 0.01 -3.46 -18.14
C ASP A 566 1.43 -3.12 -17.65
N ILE A 567 1.75 -3.42 -16.38
CA ILE A 567 3.05 -3.13 -15.78
C ILE A 567 4.13 -4.00 -16.43
N ILE A 568 3.86 -5.29 -16.61
CA ILE A 568 4.81 -6.23 -17.24
C ILE A 568 5.06 -5.88 -18.70
N ARG A 569 4.00 -5.52 -19.44
CA ARG A 569 4.10 -5.17 -20.85
C ARG A 569 4.91 -3.89 -21.05
N ASP A 570 4.63 -2.85 -20.27
CA ASP A 570 5.17 -1.51 -20.53
C ASP A 570 6.57 -1.34 -19.90
N ALA A 571 6.84 -1.89 -18.71
CA ALA A 571 8.11 -1.73 -18.03
C ALA A 571 9.26 -2.48 -18.74
N ARG A 572 10.46 -1.87 -18.75
CA ARG A 572 11.70 -2.53 -19.20
C ARG A 572 12.04 -3.70 -18.30
N ALA A 573 12.09 -3.44 -16.99
CA ALA A 573 12.39 -4.42 -15.97
C ALA A 573 11.54 -4.17 -14.72
N VAL A 574 11.11 -5.25 -14.07
CA VAL A 574 10.36 -5.21 -12.80
C VAL A 574 11.07 -6.08 -11.78
N ILE A 575 11.45 -5.49 -10.65
CA ILE A 575 12.16 -6.19 -9.56
C ILE A 575 11.24 -6.27 -8.35
N LEU A 576 10.94 -7.49 -7.91
CA LEU A 576 10.25 -7.77 -6.66
C LEU A 576 11.32 -8.11 -5.61
N ALA A 577 11.58 -7.19 -4.69
CA ALA A 577 12.56 -7.38 -3.63
C ALA A 577 11.86 -7.58 -2.27
N GLY A 578 12.31 -8.57 -1.49
CA GLY A 578 11.73 -8.84 -0.17
C GLY A 578 12.67 -9.62 0.75
N GLY A 579 12.42 -9.53 2.05
CA GLY A 579 13.18 -10.26 3.07
C GLY A 579 12.82 -11.74 3.19
N THR A 580 11.60 -12.09 2.79
CA THR A 580 10.99 -13.42 2.97
C THR A 580 10.15 -13.75 1.73
N MET A 581 10.80 -13.84 0.57
CA MET A 581 10.10 -14.13 -0.70
C MET A 581 9.90 -15.63 -0.91
N ALA A 582 10.64 -16.49 -0.20
CA ALA A 582 10.49 -17.93 -0.31
C ALA A 582 9.15 -18.42 0.29
N PRO A 583 8.44 -19.32 -0.41
CA PRO A 583 8.72 -19.84 -1.76
C PRO A 583 8.32 -18.87 -2.88
N MET A 584 9.21 -18.70 -3.87
CA MET A 584 9.07 -17.70 -4.95
C MET A 584 8.09 -18.10 -6.06
N ASN A 585 7.76 -19.40 -6.17
CA ASN A 585 6.92 -19.95 -7.25
C ASN A 585 5.55 -19.27 -7.34
N GLU A 586 5.02 -18.78 -6.22
CA GLU A 586 3.76 -18.05 -6.18
C GLU A 586 3.81 -16.77 -7.01
N PHE A 587 4.90 -16.00 -6.94
CA PHE A 587 5.06 -14.80 -7.74
C PHE A 587 5.30 -15.12 -9.21
N THR A 588 6.05 -16.20 -9.48
CA THR A 588 6.30 -16.66 -10.86
C THR A 588 5.00 -17.09 -11.55
N ASP A 589 4.26 -18.01 -10.94
CA ASP A 589 3.08 -18.63 -11.53
C ASP A 589 1.87 -17.70 -11.46
N GLN A 590 1.57 -17.11 -10.29
CA GLN A 590 0.33 -16.34 -10.07
C GLN A 590 0.41 -14.89 -10.51
N LEU A 591 1.60 -14.27 -10.58
CA LEU A 591 1.75 -12.86 -10.96
C LEU A 591 2.35 -12.72 -12.36
N PHE A 592 3.55 -13.25 -12.60
CA PHE A 592 4.27 -12.98 -13.85
C PHE A 592 3.72 -13.78 -15.04
N ILE A 593 3.66 -15.11 -14.92
CA ILE A 593 3.18 -15.97 -16.02
C ILE A 593 1.70 -15.69 -16.29
N ALA A 594 0.87 -15.63 -15.25
CA ALA A 594 -0.56 -15.30 -15.39
C ALA A 594 -0.82 -13.91 -16.00
N ALA A 595 0.11 -12.96 -15.84
CA ALA A 595 0.03 -11.65 -16.48
C ALA A 595 0.68 -11.61 -17.88
N GLY A 596 1.07 -12.76 -18.44
CA GLY A 596 1.58 -12.88 -19.81
C GLY A 596 3.09 -12.75 -19.98
N ALA A 597 3.89 -12.89 -18.91
CA ALA A 597 5.35 -12.93 -19.02
C ALA A 597 5.83 -14.29 -19.58
N SER A 598 6.83 -14.26 -20.45
CA SER A 598 7.57 -15.47 -20.85
C SER A 598 8.50 -15.94 -19.74
N SER A 599 8.64 -17.27 -19.58
CA SER A 599 9.50 -17.86 -18.56
C SER A 599 10.97 -17.41 -18.67
N GLU A 600 11.44 -17.18 -19.89
CA GLU A 600 12.80 -16.66 -20.16
C GLU A 600 13.03 -15.25 -19.62
N ARG A 601 11.97 -14.45 -19.47
CA ARG A 601 12.07 -13.09 -18.92
C ARG A 601 12.18 -13.11 -17.39
N ILE A 602 11.84 -14.22 -16.73
CA ILE A 602 11.78 -14.30 -15.27
C ILE A 602 13.10 -14.82 -14.71
N VAL A 603 13.64 -14.12 -13.71
CA VAL A 603 14.87 -14.49 -13.00
C VAL A 603 14.58 -14.50 -11.51
N THR A 604 15.02 -15.56 -10.82
CA THR A 604 14.94 -15.66 -9.36
C THR A 604 16.35 -15.61 -8.77
N TYR A 605 16.50 -14.86 -7.69
CA TYR A 605 17.77 -14.74 -6.97
C TYR A 605 17.50 -14.69 -5.48
N SER A 606 18.17 -15.54 -4.71
CA SER A 606 18.13 -15.54 -3.26
C SER A 606 19.53 -15.35 -2.69
N CYS A 607 19.68 -14.32 -1.87
CA CYS A 607 20.86 -14.13 -1.03
C CYS A 607 20.78 -15.03 0.19
N ASP A 608 21.94 -15.55 0.56
CA ASP A 608 22.15 -16.13 1.86
C ASP A 608 22.21 -15.07 2.98
N HIS A 609 22.14 -15.50 4.23
CA HIS A 609 22.26 -14.59 5.36
C HIS A 609 23.72 -14.27 5.69
N VAL A 610 23.99 -13.02 6.05
CA VAL A 610 25.33 -12.54 6.49
C VAL A 610 25.73 -13.08 7.89
N ILE A 611 24.85 -13.79 8.60
CA ILE A 611 25.09 -14.20 10.00
C ILE A 611 25.93 -15.49 10.04
N PRO A 612 26.97 -15.57 10.88
CA PRO A 612 27.70 -16.80 11.12
C PRO A 612 26.81 -17.88 11.75
N GLU A 613 27.02 -19.16 11.38
CA GLU A 613 26.28 -20.30 11.94
C GLU A 613 26.37 -20.38 13.48
N GLU A 614 27.43 -19.83 14.08
CA GLU A 614 27.60 -19.77 15.53
C GLU A 614 26.66 -18.78 16.24
N ASN A 615 26.04 -17.84 15.52
CA ASN A 615 25.24 -16.76 16.07
C ASN A 615 23.73 -17.08 16.06
N ILE A 616 23.32 -18.21 15.49
CA ILE A 616 21.93 -18.66 15.53
C ILE A 616 21.84 -20.16 15.81
N VAL A 617 20.86 -20.53 16.63
CA VAL A 617 20.43 -21.92 16.79
C VAL A 617 18.93 -21.97 16.60
N CYS A 618 18.47 -22.80 15.67
CA CYS A 618 17.05 -23.08 15.49
C CYS A 618 16.70 -24.47 16.00
N SER A 619 15.74 -24.56 16.90
CA SER A 619 15.33 -25.81 17.54
C SER A 619 13.85 -26.10 17.26
N ILE A 620 13.57 -27.19 16.56
CA ILE A 620 12.21 -27.75 16.49
C ILE A 620 12.03 -28.65 17.69
N THR A 621 11.06 -28.33 18.55
CA THR A 621 10.78 -29.11 19.76
C THR A 621 9.45 -29.82 19.60
N THR A 622 9.52 -31.16 19.57
CA THR A 622 8.35 -32.01 19.29
C THR A 622 7.59 -32.43 20.54
N HIS A 623 8.26 -32.49 21.70
CA HIS A 623 7.67 -32.91 22.97
C HIS A 623 8.02 -31.91 24.09
N GLY A 624 7.13 -31.76 25.06
CA GLY A 624 7.31 -30.91 26.22
C GLY A 624 8.10 -31.55 27.38
N PRO A 625 8.24 -30.83 28.51
CA PRO A 625 8.98 -31.28 29.69
C PRO A 625 8.58 -32.63 30.28
N THR A 626 7.30 -32.98 30.24
CA THR A 626 6.74 -34.25 30.73
C THR A 626 6.58 -35.31 29.64
N GLY A 627 7.02 -35.01 28.41
CA GLY A 627 6.97 -35.94 27.28
C GLY A 627 5.65 -35.92 26.51
N ILE A 628 4.78 -34.95 26.75
CA ILE A 628 3.57 -34.76 25.94
C ILE A 628 3.98 -34.18 24.57
N GLU A 629 3.42 -34.71 23.48
CA GLU A 629 3.65 -34.19 22.13
C GLU A 629 3.05 -32.79 21.94
N PHE A 630 3.82 -31.87 21.37
CA PHE A 630 3.35 -30.55 20.98
C PHE A 630 2.69 -30.61 19.61
N GLU A 631 1.36 -30.72 19.58
CA GLU A 631 0.56 -30.61 18.37
C GLU A 631 -0.59 -29.61 18.57
N PHE A 632 -0.38 -28.37 18.11
CA PHE A 632 -1.34 -27.27 18.25
C PHE A 632 -2.27 -27.20 17.03
N ASN A 633 -2.99 -28.29 16.74
CA ASN A 633 -4.02 -28.32 15.69
C ASN A 633 -5.38 -27.83 16.25
N PHE A 634 -6.39 -27.62 15.39
CA PHE A 634 -7.71 -27.12 15.81
C PHE A 634 -8.38 -27.99 16.88
N GLN A 635 -8.17 -29.31 16.84
CA GLN A 635 -8.77 -30.28 17.77
C GLN A 635 -8.08 -30.27 19.14
N ASN A 636 -6.75 -30.12 19.16
CA ASN A 636 -5.92 -30.28 20.35
C ASN A 636 -5.60 -28.96 21.06
N ARG A 637 -5.80 -27.80 20.41
CA ARG A 637 -5.40 -26.49 20.96
C ARG A 637 -6.10 -26.11 22.27
N GLU A 638 -7.27 -26.68 22.56
CA GLU A 638 -8.05 -26.42 23.79
C GLU A 638 -7.73 -27.46 24.89
N ASN A 639 -6.88 -28.44 24.61
CA ASN A 639 -6.52 -29.48 25.57
C ASN A 639 -5.68 -28.89 26.72
N THR A 640 -6.23 -28.90 27.93
CA THR A 640 -5.62 -28.34 29.15
C THR A 640 -4.25 -28.94 29.46
N LYS A 641 -4.04 -30.24 29.22
CA LYS A 641 -2.74 -30.90 29.44
C LYS A 641 -1.64 -30.32 28.56
N LEU A 642 -1.98 -29.98 27.32
CA LEU A 642 -1.05 -29.42 26.34
C LEU A 642 -0.74 -27.95 26.63
N LEU A 643 -1.72 -27.20 27.15
CA LEU A 643 -1.53 -25.82 27.64
C LEU A 643 -0.66 -25.77 28.91
N ASP A 644 -0.86 -26.68 29.85
CA ASP A 644 -0.01 -26.84 31.04
C ASP A 644 1.43 -27.14 30.65
N GLU A 645 1.59 -28.01 29.65
CA GLU A 645 2.90 -28.39 29.13
C GLU A 645 3.62 -27.22 28.45
N LEU A 646 2.90 -26.42 27.66
CA LEU A 646 3.41 -25.17 27.10
C LEU A 646 3.84 -24.20 28.20
N GLY A 647 3.03 -24.03 29.25
CA GLY A 647 3.36 -23.18 30.39
C GLY A 647 4.64 -23.61 31.11
N ARG A 648 4.82 -24.91 31.32
CA ARG A 648 6.06 -25.48 31.89
C ARG A 648 7.26 -25.27 30.98
N ALA A 649 7.08 -25.44 29.66
CA ALA A 649 8.13 -25.18 28.68
C ALA A 649 8.58 -23.71 28.71
N LEU A 650 7.64 -22.77 28.68
CA LEU A 650 7.92 -21.33 28.76
C LEU A 650 8.64 -20.95 30.06
N LEU A 651 8.23 -21.52 31.20
CA LEU A 651 8.88 -21.27 32.49
C LEU A 651 10.35 -21.70 32.48
N ASN A 652 10.63 -22.90 31.96
CA ASN A 652 12.01 -23.39 31.87
C ASN A 652 12.87 -22.58 30.89
N LEU A 653 12.29 -22.16 29.77
CA LEU A 653 12.98 -21.30 28.80
C LEU A 653 13.28 -19.91 29.38
N CYS A 654 12.35 -19.32 30.12
CA CYS A 654 12.54 -18.02 30.79
C CYS A 654 13.67 -18.05 31.83
N ASN A 655 13.96 -19.21 32.44
CA ASN A 655 15.07 -19.35 33.38
C ASN A 655 16.44 -19.30 32.71
N ILE A 656 16.55 -19.74 31.46
CA ILE A 656 17.84 -19.90 30.76
C ILE A 656 18.16 -18.68 29.89
N ILE A 657 17.15 -18.18 29.18
CA ILE A 657 17.34 -17.16 28.14
C ILE A 657 17.44 -15.76 28.79
N PRO A 658 18.51 -15.01 28.54
CA PRO A 658 18.65 -13.64 29.03
C PRO A 658 17.79 -12.65 28.23
N ALA A 659 17.53 -11.48 28.82
CA ALA A 659 16.90 -10.35 28.16
C ALA A 659 15.50 -10.66 27.59
N GLY A 660 15.23 -10.26 26.34
CA GLY A 660 13.93 -10.36 25.69
C GLY A 660 13.61 -11.72 25.07
N ILE A 661 12.44 -12.26 25.40
CA ILE A 661 11.79 -13.39 24.71
C ILE A 661 10.52 -12.89 24.04
N ILE A 662 10.28 -13.35 22.82
CA ILE A 662 9.05 -13.06 22.06
C ILE A 662 8.38 -14.38 21.72
N VAL A 663 7.11 -14.51 22.09
CA VAL A 663 6.28 -15.69 21.82
C VAL A 663 5.22 -15.31 20.81
N PHE A 664 5.36 -15.86 19.60
CA PHE A 664 4.39 -15.72 18.52
C PHE A 664 3.35 -16.82 18.58
N LEU A 665 2.09 -16.41 18.59
CA LEU A 665 0.92 -17.27 18.68
C LEU A 665 0.06 -17.16 17.41
N PRO A 666 -0.64 -18.22 16.97
CA PRO A 666 -1.38 -18.23 15.71
C PRO A 666 -2.54 -17.21 15.62
N SER A 667 -3.17 -16.86 16.73
CA SER A 667 -4.32 -15.92 16.73
C SER A 667 -4.51 -15.24 18.08
N TYR A 668 -5.19 -14.09 18.09
CA TYR A 668 -5.57 -13.39 19.33
C TYR A 668 -6.46 -14.24 20.24
N ASN A 669 -7.40 -15.00 19.67
CA ASN A 669 -8.27 -15.87 20.47
C ASN A 669 -7.47 -16.97 21.17
N PHE A 670 -6.47 -17.54 20.49
CA PHE A 670 -5.61 -18.56 21.07
C PHE A 670 -4.64 -17.98 22.11
N GLU A 671 -4.13 -16.76 21.88
CA GLU A 671 -3.34 -16.03 22.88
C GLU A 671 -4.13 -15.76 24.15
N GLU A 672 -5.38 -15.30 24.01
CA GLU A 672 -6.24 -15.04 25.15
C GLU A 672 -6.58 -16.32 25.93
N LEU A 673 -6.83 -17.43 25.21
CA LEU A 673 -7.07 -18.74 25.79
C LEU A 673 -5.85 -19.21 26.61
N ILE A 674 -4.65 -19.16 26.03
CA ILE A 674 -3.42 -19.53 26.73
C ILE A 674 -3.22 -18.64 27.95
N TYR A 675 -3.35 -17.31 27.80
CA TYR A 675 -3.08 -16.39 28.88
C TYR A 675 -4.02 -16.63 30.07
N LYS A 676 -5.33 -16.77 29.82
CA LYS A 676 -6.34 -17.10 30.85
C LYS A 676 -6.02 -18.44 31.53
N HIS A 677 -5.65 -19.47 30.77
CA HIS A 677 -5.28 -20.76 31.34
C HIS A 677 -4.01 -20.70 32.21
N LEU A 678 -2.98 -20.00 31.75
CA LEU A 678 -1.73 -19.81 32.50
C LEU A 678 -1.90 -18.94 33.76
N GLU A 679 -2.86 -18.00 33.74
CA GLU A 679 -3.23 -17.19 34.89
C GLU A 679 -3.95 -18.04 35.95
N ASN A 680 -4.96 -18.82 35.53
CA ASN A 680 -5.73 -19.71 36.39
C ASN A 680 -4.86 -20.82 37.02
N SER A 681 -3.90 -21.37 36.28
CA SER A 681 -2.94 -22.36 36.78
C SER A 681 -1.82 -21.76 37.66
N GLY A 682 -1.76 -20.43 37.80
CA GLY A 682 -0.74 -19.73 38.57
C GLY A 682 0.66 -19.74 37.93
N ILE A 683 0.80 -20.20 36.69
CA ILE A 683 2.06 -20.21 35.95
C ILE A 683 2.50 -18.78 35.60
N ILE A 684 1.55 -17.88 35.26
CA ILE A 684 1.85 -16.46 35.00
C ILE A 684 2.55 -15.80 36.20
N LYS A 685 2.11 -16.11 37.43
CA LYS A 685 2.78 -15.60 38.65
C LYS A 685 4.21 -16.12 38.79
N LYS A 686 4.47 -17.36 38.38
CA LYS A 686 5.84 -17.94 38.37
C LYS A 686 6.71 -17.32 37.27
N LEU A 687 6.13 -17.05 36.11
CA LEU A 687 6.79 -16.37 34.99
C LEU A 687 7.12 -14.92 35.35
N SER A 688 6.21 -14.20 36.01
CA SER A 688 6.39 -12.78 36.37
C SER A 688 7.52 -12.57 37.38
N LEU A 689 7.82 -13.57 38.22
CA LEU A 689 9.01 -13.56 39.09
C LEU A 689 10.33 -13.58 38.31
N LYS A 690 10.34 -14.12 37.08
CA LYS A 690 11.53 -14.27 36.25
C LYS A 690 11.63 -13.20 35.17
N LYS A 691 10.52 -12.84 34.52
CA LYS A 691 10.47 -11.86 33.44
C LYS A 691 9.21 -10.99 33.53
N HIS A 692 9.32 -9.72 33.14
CA HIS A 692 8.15 -8.86 32.98
C HIS A 692 7.31 -9.31 31.78
N ILE A 693 6.01 -9.54 31.98
CA ILE A 693 5.12 -10.11 30.95
C ILE A 693 4.33 -9.00 30.30
N LEU A 694 4.35 -8.96 28.97
CA LEU A 694 3.61 -8.01 28.15
C LEU A 694 2.81 -8.76 27.08
N ARG A 695 1.67 -8.17 26.68
CA ARG A 695 0.77 -8.70 25.66
C ARG A 695 0.61 -7.70 24.53
N GLU A 696 0.42 -8.18 23.33
CA GLU A 696 0.11 -7.35 22.17
C GLU A 696 -1.28 -6.71 22.28
N PRO A 697 -1.43 -5.39 22.07
CA PRO A 697 -2.73 -4.74 22.08
C PRO A 697 -3.47 -4.98 20.75
N LYS A 698 -4.80 -5.06 20.80
CA LYS A 698 -5.63 -5.09 19.59
C LYS A 698 -5.63 -3.74 18.85
N SER A 699 -5.48 -2.62 19.56
CA SER A 699 -5.48 -1.26 18.97
C SER A 699 -4.09 -0.80 18.53
N ALA A 700 -4.00 -0.13 17.37
CA ALA A 700 -2.73 0.33 16.79
C ALA A 700 -2.07 1.46 17.60
N SER A 701 -2.89 2.29 18.26
CA SER A 701 -2.41 3.45 19.02
C SER A 701 -1.54 3.05 20.22
N GLN A 702 -1.85 1.91 20.84
CA GLN A 702 -1.19 1.42 22.06
C GLN A 702 0.11 0.65 21.78
N VAL A 703 0.35 0.27 20.52
CA VAL A 703 1.51 -0.54 20.11
C VAL A 703 2.83 0.15 20.47
N HIS A 704 2.93 1.46 20.22
CA HIS A 704 4.15 2.22 20.50
C HIS A 704 4.45 2.36 22.00
N GLU A 705 3.43 2.37 22.85
CA GLU A 705 3.60 2.48 24.30
C GLU A 705 4.14 1.17 24.88
N ILE A 706 3.54 0.04 24.50
CA ILE A 706 3.95 -1.29 24.95
C ILE A 706 5.37 -1.64 24.49
N LEU A 707 5.78 -1.22 23.29
CA LEU A 707 7.15 -1.41 22.82
C LEU A 707 8.17 -0.60 23.62
N LYS A 708 7.83 0.64 23.98
CA LYS A 708 8.68 1.46 24.85
C LYS A 708 8.84 0.78 26.20
N GLU A 709 7.73 0.33 26.79
CA GLU A 709 7.74 -0.42 28.05
C GLU A 709 8.60 -1.69 27.96
N TYR A 710 8.41 -2.50 26.91
CA TYR A 710 9.22 -3.69 26.64
C TYR A 710 10.71 -3.36 26.58
N SER A 711 11.08 -2.35 25.79
CA SER A 711 12.48 -1.95 25.63
C SER A 711 13.14 -1.44 26.92
N LEU A 712 12.37 -0.77 27.78
CA LEU A 712 12.84 -0.28 29.07
C LEU A 712 13.08 -1.45 30.04
N HIS A 713 12.15 -2.40 30.13
CA HIS A 713 12.27 -3.55 31.04
C HIS A 713 13.32 -4.57 30.60
N VAL A 714 13.58 -4.70 29.29
CA VAL A 714 14.67 -5.52 28.78
C VAL A 714 16.03 -4.94 29.17
N LYS A 715 16.21 -3.61 29.06
CA LYS A 715 17.48 -2.93 29.39
C LYS A 715 17.71 -2.80 30.89
N ASN A 716 16.65 -2.46 31.63
CA ASN A 716 16.70 -2.22 33.07
C ASN A 716 15.75 -3.22 33.79
N PRO A 717 16.14 -4.50 33.90
CA PRO A 717 15.33 -5.46 34.64
C PRO A 717 15.28 -5.10 36.13
N LYS A 718 14.12 -5.27 36.77
CA LYS A 718 13.99 -5.14 38.24
C LYS A 718 14.80 -6.25 38.91
N ASN A 719 15.34 -6.00 40.11
CA ASN A 719 16.38 -6.80 40.78
C ASN A 719 16.24 -8.35 40.79
N SER A 720 15.04 -8.92 40.63
CA SER A 720 14.81 -10.38 40.57
C SER A 720 14.58 -10.94 39.15
N GLN A 721 14.34 -10.07 38.16
CA GLN A 721 14.01 -10.43 36.78
C GLN A 721 15.27 -10.41 35.90
N ASN A 722 15.27 -11.22 34.84
CA ASN A 722 16.37 -11.28 33.86
C ASN A 722 15.95 -10.78 32.46
N GLY A 723 14.88 -9.99 32.38
CA GLY A 723 14.36 -9.37 31.16
C GLY A 723 12.83 -9.43 31.03
N SER A 724 12.33 -9.52 29.80
CA SER A 724 10.89 -9.44 29.49
C SER A 724 10.42 -10.54 28.54
N LEU A 725 9.15 -10.92 28.67
CA LEU A 725 8.43 -11.88 27.84
C LEU A 725 7.28 -11.15 27.15
N LEU A 726 7.24 -11.16 25.82
CA LEU A 726 6.17 -10.55 25.03
C LEU A 726 5.35 -11.63 24.33
N PHE A 727 4.05 -11.70 24.63
CA PHE A 727 3.09 -12.46 23.84
C PHE A 727 2.64 -11.61 22.66
N SER A 728 2.83 -12.13 21.45
CA SER A 728 2.49 -11.49 20.19
C SER A 728 1.78 -12.48 19.28
N VAL A 729 1.01 -11.98 18.32
CA VAL A 729 0.24 -12.78 17.37
C VAL A 729 0.90 -12.73 16.00
N VAL A 730 1.00 -13.87 15.34
CA VAL A 730 1.48 -13.97 13.95
C VAL A 730 0.51 -13.23 13.02
N GLY A 731 1.03 -12.33 12.18
CA GLY A 731 0.20 -11.42 11.38
C GLY A 731 -0.44 -10.27 12.18
N GLY A 732 -0.17 -10.18 13.49
CA GLY A 732 -0.51 -9.04 14.33
C GLY A 732 0.32 -7.80 14.01
N LYS A 733 -0.01 -6.68 14.64
CA LYS A 733 0.58 -5.36 14.40
C LYS A 733 2.05 -5.30 14.84
N LEU A 734 2.41 -6.00 15.92
CA LEU A 734 3.79 -6.12 16.39
C LEU A 734 4.63 -7.08 15.54
N SER A 735 3.95 -8.05 14.92
CA SER A 735 4.57 -8.99 14.00
C SER A 735 4.75 -8.45 12.58
N GLU A 736 4.36 -7.20 12.32
CA GLU A 736 4.54 -6.49 11.05
C GLU A 736 5.39 -5.21 11.27
N GLY A 737 6.35 -4.92 10.38
CA GLY A 737 7.07 -3.63 10.39
C GLY A 737 8.02 -3.29 11.56
N LEU A 738 8.10 -4.09 12.63
CA LEU A 738 8.91 -3.79 13.82
C LEU A 738 10.17 -4.66 13.99
N ASN A 739 11.25 -4.05 14.48
CA ASN A 739 12.57 -4.67 14.56
C ASN A 739 12.98 -4.93 16.02
N PHE A 740 13.17 -6.21 16.38
CA PHE A 740 13.73 -6.62 17.67
C PHE A 740 15.23 -6.86 17.49
N SER A 741 16.02 -5.85 17.82
CA SER A 741 17.49 -5.91 17.70
C SER A 741 18.14 -6.27 19.03
N ASP A 742 19.23 -7.03 18.97
CA ASP A 742 20.07 -7.36 20.11
C ASP A 742 19.27 -7.96 21.29
N ASP A 743 19.32 -7.30 22.44
CA ASP A 743 18.72 -7.78 23.69
C ASP A 743 17.19 -7.79 23.64
N LEU A 744 16.58 -7.06 22.70
CA LEU A 744 15.13 -7.06 22.50
C LEU A 744 14.60 -8.38 21.93
N GLY A 745 15.46 -9.24 21.37
CA GLY A 745 15.02 -10.42 20.62
C GLY A 745 15.95 -11.62 20.75
N ARG A 746 16.49 -11.90 21.95
CA ARG A 746 17.44 -13.01 22.17
C ARG A 746 16.83 -14.39 21.93
N CYS A 747 15.51 -14.52 22.08
CA CYS A 747 14.81 -15.72 21.65
C CYS A 747 13.46 -15.39 21.02
N VAL A 748 13.21 -16.00 19.86
CA VAL A 748 11.90 -16.02 19.21
C VAL A 748 11.31 -17.43 19.32
N ILE A 749 10.13 -17.53 19.90
CA ILE A 749 9.38 -18.77 20.06
C ILE A 749 8.14 -18.68 19.17
N VAL A 750 7.95 -19.65 18.29
CA VAL A 750 6.74 -19.77 17.48
C VAL A 750 5.97 -20.99 17.98
N VAL A 751 4.78 -20.77 18.52
CA VAL A 751 3.92 -21.82 19.07
C VAL A 751 2.89 -22.23 18.03
N GLY A 752 2.84 -23.52 17.71
CA GLY A 752 1.93 -24.02 16.69
C GLY A 752 2.24 -23.49 15.28
N MET A 753 1.31 -23.75 14.36
CA MET A 753 1.39 -23.31 12.96
C MET A 753 0.23 -22.36 12.64
N PRO A 754 0.50 -21.13 12.15
CA PRO A 754 -0.51 -20.10 11.86
C PRO A 754 -1.23 -20.36 10.53
N TYR A 755 -1.95 -21.48 10.44
CA TYR A 755 -2.77 -21.76 9.27
C TYR A 755 -4.00 -20.84 9.22
N PRO A 756 -4.33 -20.29 8.03
CA PRO A 756 -5.59 -19.58 7.86
C PRO A 756 -6.78 -20.55 8.02
N ASN A 757 -7.96 -20.00 8.29
CA ASN A 757 -9.15 -20.81 8.50
C ASN A 757 -9.60 -21.46 7.19
N ILE A 758 -9.44 -22.79 7.08
CA ILE A 758 -9.85 -23.57 5.90
C ILE A 758 -11.37 -23.62 5.70
N GLN A 759 -12.16 -23.30 6.74
CA GLN A 759 -13.62 -23.20 6.64
C GLN A 759 -14.07 -21.86 6.05
N SER A 760 -13.16 -20.90 5.88
CA SER A 760 -13.52 -19.62 5.25
C SER A 760 -13.84 -19.84 3.78
N LEU A 761 -15.04 -19.43 3.37
CA LEU A 761 -15.50 -19.57 1.99
C LEU A 761 -14.60 -18.82 1.00
N GLU A 762 -14.02 -17.69 1.44
CA GLU A 762 -13.07 -16.90 0.65
C GLU A 762 -11.83 -17.70 0.29
N LEU A 763 -11.24 -18.40 1.27
CA LEU A 763 -10.05 -19.21 1.05
C LEU A 763 -10.37 -20.45 0.20
N GLN A 764 -11.51 -21.10 0.45
CA GLN A 764 -11.93 -22.27 -0.33
C GLN A 764 -12.10 -21.93 -1.81
N GLU A 765 -12.76 -20.81 -2.11
CA GLU A 765 -12.95 -20.36 -3.49
C GLU A 765 -11.62 -19.92 -4.12
N LYS A 766 -10.74 -19.27 -3.36
CA LYS A 766 -9.38 -18.94 -3.82
C LYS A 766 -8.58 -20.20 -4.16
N MET A 767 -8.59 -21.20 -3.28
CA MET A 767 -7.93 -22.49 -3.52
C MET A 767 -8.49 -23.19 -4.75
N LYS A 768 -9.82 -23.16 -4.94
CA LYS A 768 -10.49 -23.71 -6.11
C LYS A 768 -10.04 -23.01 -7.39
N TYR A 769 -10.04 -21.68 -7.41
CA TYR A 769 -9.56 -20.89 -8.54
C TYR A 769 -8.11 -21.20 -8.90
N LEU A 770 -7.22 -21.26 -7.90
CA LEU A 770 -5.81 -21.60 -8.13
C LEU A 770 -5.65 -23.01 -8.73
N ASN A 771 -6.47 -23.97 -8.27
CA ASN A 771 -6.46 -25.34 -8.78
C ASN A 771 -6.93 -25.44 -10.23
N GLU A 772 -7.91 -24.63 -10.63
CA GLU A 772 -8.48 -24.60 -11.99
C GLU A 772 -7.59 -23.84 -12.98
N ASN A 773 -7.00 -22.71 -12.57
CA ASN A 773 -6.35 -21.76 -13.48
C ASN A 773 -4.82 -21.88 -13.55
N ILE A 774 -4.18 -22.46 -12.53
CA ILE A 774 -2.72 -22.52 -12.44
C ILE A 774 -2.25 -23.96 -12.52
N LYS A 775 -2.45 -24.74 -11.46
CA LYS A 775 -2.07 -26.16 -11.34
C LYS A 775 -3.00 -26.83 -10.33
N SER A 776 -3.30 -28.11 -10.52
CA SER A 776 -4.24 -28.86 -9.67
C SER A 776 -3.94 -28.87 -8.16
N ASP A 777 -2.67 -28.64 -7.77
CA ASP A 777 -2.21 -28.60 -6.37
C ASP A 777 -1.85 -27.17 -5.90
N ALA A 778 -2.11 -26.15 -6.73
CA ALA A 778 -1.72 -24.77 -6.43
C ALA A 778 -2.44 -24.22 -5.18
N GLY A 779 -3.68 -24.63 -4.94
CA GLY A 779 -4.47 -24.23 -3.78
C GLY A 779 -3.90 -24.76 -2.47
N GLN A 780 -3.53 -26.05 -2.42
CA GLN A 780 -2.91 -26.63 -1.22
C GLN A 780 -1.53 -26.01 -0.96
N ASN A 781 -0.72 -25.84 -2.02
CA ASN A 781 0.55 -25.13 -1.91
C ASN A 781 0.38 -23.70 -1.40
N PHE A 782 -0.63 -22.96 -1.88
CA PHE A 782 -0.95 -21.62 -1.37
C PHE A 782 -1.30 -21.63 0.12
N TYR A 783 -2.12 -22.60 0.57
CA TYR A 783 -2.48 -22.76 1.97
C TYR A 783 -1.25 -23.00 2.86
N GLU A 784 -0.36 -23.88 2.43
CA GLU A 784 0.88 -24.19 3.16
C GLU A 784 1.88 -23.03 3.16
N ASN A 785 2.05 -22.39 2.00
CA ASN A 785 2.96 -21.26 1.82
C ASN A 785 2.52 -20.07 2.64
N SER A 786 1.21 -19.80 2.75
CA SER A 786 0.67 -18.73 3.60
C SER A 786 1.09 -18.90 5.05
N CYS A 787 0.99 -20.12 5.58
CA CYS A 787 1.44 -20.44 6.94
C CYS A 787 2.96 -20.25 7.09
N MET A 788 3.76 -20.80 6.18
CA MET A 788 5.22 -20.77 6.29
C MET A 788 5.80 -19.36 6.06
N LYS A 789 5.21 -18.56 5.18
CA LYS A 789 5.58 -17.14 5.00
C LYS A 789 5.42 -16.36 6.31
N ALA A 790 4.29 -16.54 7.00
CA ALA A 790 4.04 -15.88 8.27
C ALA A 790 5.05 -16.31 9.36
N VAL A 791 5.38 -17.60 9.43
CA VAL A 791 6.44 -18.11 10.32
C VAL A 791 7.82 -17.53 9.97
N ASN A 792 8.18 -17.51 8.69
CA ASN A 792 9.46 -16.99 8.22
C ASN A 792 9.61 -15.49 8.50
N GLN A 793 8.52 -14.72 8.42
CA GLN A 793 8.50 -13.31 8.84
C GLN A 793 8.79 -13.15 10.34
N CYS A 794 8.19 -13.98 11.20
CA CYS A 794 8.49 -13.98 12.63
C CYS A 794 9.97 -14.32 12.91
N ILE A 795 10.51 -15.32 12.21
CA ILE A 795 11.92 -15.73 12.34
C ILE A 795 12.87 -14.62 11.90
N GLY A 796 12.60 -13.97 10.76
CA GLY A 796 13.41 -12.88 10.22
C GLY A 796 13.45 -11.62 11.11
N ARG A 797 12.66 -11.57 12.18
CA ARG A 797 12.71 -10.47 13.16
C ARG A 797 13.81 -10.64 14.21
N ALA A 798 14.29 -11.86 14.41
CA ALA A 798 15.19 -12.21 15.51
C ALA A 798 16.60 -11.64 15.37
N ILE A 799 17.06 -11.35 14.14
CA ILE A 799 18.46 -10.96 13.91
C ILE A 799 18.55 -9.81 12.89
N ARG A 800 19.44 -8.85 13.15
CA ARG A 800 19.53 -7.61 12.36
C ARG A 800 20.89 -7.24 11.79
N HIS A 801 21.98 -7.72 12.37
CA HIS A 801 23.31 -7.46 11.83
C HIS A 801 24.24 -8.65 12.08
N ILE A 802 25.38 -8.66 11.40
CA ILE A 802 26.37 -9.76 11.44
C ILE A 802 26.78 -10.16 12.86
N ASN A 803 26.87 -9.19 13.78
CA ASN A 803 27.30 -9.42 15.16
C ASN A 803 26.16 -9.80 16.13
N ASP A 804 24.92 -9.82 15.66
CA ASP A 804 23.76 -10.12 16.50
C ASP A 804 23.59 -11.64 16.62
N TYR A 805 22.95 -12.09 17.69
CA TYR A 805 22.74 -13.50 17.97
C TYR A 805 21.40 -13.74 18.65
N SER A 806 20.72 -14.81 18.25
CA SER A 806 19.41 -15.18 18.75
C SER A 806 19.16 -16.68 18.63
N THR A 807 18.25 -17.21 19.44
CA THR A 807 17.74 -18.58 19.31
C THR A 807 16.31 -18.58 18.79
N VAL A 808 15.99 -19.48 17.88
CA VAL A 808 14.64 -19.65 17.35
C VAL A 808 14.10 -21.00 17.82
N ILE A 809 12.93 -21.03 18.43
CA ILE A 809 12.30 -22.26 18.92
C ILE A 809 10.95 -22.42 18.25
N LEU A 810 10.79 -23.51 17.51
CA LEU A 810 9.54 -23.89 16.87
C LEU A 810 8.87 -24.98 17.73
N LEU A 811 7.76 -24.64 18.38
CA LEU A 811 7.00 -25.53 19.26
C LEU A 811 5.81 -26.13 18.51
N ASP A 812 6.08 -27.11 17.65
CA ASP A 812 5.08 -28.00 17.05
C ASP A 812 5.79 -29.17 16.35
N LYS A 813 5.27 -30.39 16.49
CA LYS A 813 5.80 -31.57 15.79
C LYS A 813 5.73 -31.41 14.27
N ARG A 814 4.70 -30.74 13.73
CA ARG A 814 4.47 -30.62 12.28
C ARG A 814 5.59 -29.90 11.53
N TYR A 815 6.38 -29.06 12.21
CA TYR A 815 7.56 -28.43 11.60
C TYR A 815 8.61 -29.44 11.13
N SER A 816 8.68 -30.64 11.72
CA SER A 816 9.65 -31.67 11.30
C SER A 816 9.46 -32.14 9.86
N TYR A 817 8.22 -32.05 9.34
CA TYR A 817 7.90 -32.46 7.97
C TYR A 817 8.05 -31.30 6.96
N LYS A 818 8.17 -30.05 7.44
CA LYS A 818 8.14 -28.83 6.61
C LYS A 818 9.45 -28.05 6.59
N ILE A 819 10.57 -28.73 6.84
CA ILE A 819 11.91 -28.12 6.92
C ILE A 819 12.27 -27.38 5.64
N LYS A 820 11.90 -27.93 4.47
CA LYS A 820 12.21 -27.34 3.16
C LYS A 820 11.61 -25.94 2.94
N ALA A 821 10.54 -25.61 3.67
CA ALA A 821 9.86 -24.32 3.56
C ALA A 821 10.44 -23.23 4.49
N LEU A 822 11.37 -23.60 5.38
CA LEU A 822 12.12 -22.63 6.19
C LEU A 822 13.23 -21.98 5.35
N PRO A 823 13.74 -20.79 5.71
CA PRO A 823 14.81 -20.13 4.98
C PRO A 823 16.10 -20.96 5.01
N GLN A 824 16.86 -20.97 3.92
CA GLN A 824 18.06 -21.81 3.79
C GLN A 824 19.09 -21.56 4.90
N TRP A 825 19.24 -20.32 5.37
CA TRP A 825 20.15 -19.97 6.46
C TRP A 825 19.72 -20.52 7.84
N ILE A 826 18.41 -20.74 8.04
CA ILE A 826 17.87 -21.41 9.24
C ILE A 826 18.08 -22.91 9.15
N GLN A 827 17.89 -23.49 7.96
CA GLN A 827 18.02 -24.94 7.76
C GLN A 827 19.40 -25.47 8.14
N ARG A 828 20.47 -24.67 8.01
CA ARG A 828 21.85 -25.06 8.35
C ARG A 828 22.09 -25.26 9.85
N THR A 829 21.39 -24.50 10.69
CA THR A 829 21.53 -24.52 12.15
C THR A 829 20.35 -25.20 12.85
N LEU A 830 19.48 -25.85 12.06
CA LEU A 830 18.27 -26.48 12.54
C LEU A 830 18.55 -27.81 13.24
N ILE A 831 18.03 -27.96 14.46
CA ILE A 831 18.12 -29.18 15.25
C ILE A 831 16.72 -29.63 15.64
N ILE A 832 16.39 -30.90 15.36
CA ILE A 832 15.12 -31.50 15.76
C ILE A 832 15.30 -32.21 17.09
N HIS A 833 14.59 -31.74 18.11
CA HIS A 833 14.63 -32.30 19.45
C HIS A 833 13.37 -33.14 19.71
N LYS A 834 13.59 -34.43 19.99
CA LYS A 834 12.55 -35.37 20.44
C LYS A 834 12.19 -35.21 21.93
N SER A 835 13.09 -34.64 22.72
CA SER A 835 12.90 -34.41 24.16
C SER A 835 13.18 -32.96 24.52
N PHE A 836 12.35 -32.36 25.37
CA PHE A 836 12.52 -30.97 25.82
C PHE A 836 13.86 -30.70 26.53
N GLY A 837 14.39 -31.68 27.28
CA GLY A 837 15.70 -31.56 27.93
C GLY A 837 16.85 -31.35 26.94
N SER A 838 16.76 -31.94 25.75
CA SER A 838 17.74 -31.74 24.67
C SER A 838 17.68 -30.31 24.11
N THR A 839 16.47 -29.75 23.94
CA THR A 839 16.27 -28.35 23.54
C THR A 839 16.90 -27.39 24.55
N ILE A 840 16.64 -27.59 25.84
CA ILE A 840 17.24 -26.81 26.93
C ILE A 840 18.77 -26.89 26.89
N GLY A 841 19.31 -28.10 26.73
CA GLY A 841 20.75 -28.33 26.69
C GLY A 841 21.42 -27.57 25.54
N ALA A 842 20.81 -27.57 24.36
CA ALA A 842 21.31 -26.83 23.19
C ALA A 842 21.30 -25.31 23.42
N ILE A 843 20.19 -24.77 23.91
CA ILE A 843 20.01 -23.34 24.19
C ILE A 843 20.97 -22.87 25.29
N SER A 844 21.08 -23.61 26.38
CA SER A 844 21.99 -23.28 27.48
C SER A 844 23.45 -23.27 27.03
N LYS A 845 23.87 -24.27 26.23
CA LYS A 845 25.21 -24.31 25.63
C LYS A 845 25.47 -23.10 24.72
N PHE A 846 24.48 -22.70 23.92
CA PHE A 846 24.59 -21.53 23.04
C PHE A 846 24.82 -20.23 23.82
N PHE A 847 23.96 -19.93 24.80
CA PHE A 847 24.10 -18.69 25.58
C PHE A 847 25.35 -18.69 26.46
N ASN A 848 25.77 -19.84 27.00
CA ASN A 848 27.02 -19.95 27.75
C ASN A 848 28.24 -19.66 26.87
N LYS A 849 28.28 -20.19 25.63
CA LYS A 849 29.35 -19.86 24.66
C LYS A 849 29.41 -18.36 24.36
N LYS A 850 28.26 -17.69 24.24
CA LYS A 850 28.21 -16.23 24.00
C LYS A 850 28.64 -15.40 25.20
N LYS A 851 28.24 -15.78 26.43
CA LYS A 851 28.72 -15.14 27.67
C LYS A 851 30.25 -15.24 27.82
N ILE A 852 30.83 -16.39 27.49
CA ILE A 852 32.29 -16.57 27.54
C ILE A 852 33.00 -15.68 26.51
N LYS A 853 32.42 -15.51 25.31
CA LYS A 853 32.95 -14.61 24.27
C LYS A 853 32.79 -13.13 24.64
N SER A 854 31.72 -12.73 25.35
CA SER A 854 31.54 -11.32 25.77
C SER A 854 32.50 -10.92 26.89
N ASN A 855 32.87 -11.83 27.79
CA ASN A 855 33.83 -11.53 28.87
C ASN A 855 35.30 -11.54 28.43
N LYS A 856 35.59 -11.95 27.19
CA LYS A 856 36.95 -11.96 26.60
C LYS A 856 37.20 -10.78 25.65
N LYS A 857 36.18 -9.98 25.34
CA LYS A 857 36.29 -8.70 24.65
C LYS A 857 36.14 -7.59 25.68
#